data_AF-A0A842QZ15-F1
#
_entry.id   AF-A0A842QZ15-F1
#
_cell.length_a   1.000
_cell.length_b   1.000
_cell.length_c   1.000
_cell.angle_alpha   90.00
_cell.angle_beta   90.00
_cell.angle_gamma   90.00
#
_symmetry.space_group_name_H-M   'P 1'
#
loop_
_entity.id
_entity.type
_entity.pdbx_description
1 polymer ?
#
loop_
_entity_poly.entity_id
_entity_poly.type
_entity_poly.pdbx_seq_one_letter_code
_entity_poly.pdbx_strand_id
1 'polypeptide(L)'
;MPDIGEYLEKKKEMAKKEQKFMSEIEIASQLIEDHEFDKGIEKFKELIPLAEDMKWGDKVSMLQDMIYDAREKEKQYITEQERKKSQLESKKKQEILYNDALDLMGEASEAYKSKQLNKALGLYKEALSLLKQINATREIQIVSESIDKISHEIKSRDLHETQRRQTEKVKAKERVREEQELLARKERDEKKRLKELEKMKELERRKQNEETLVDAAMEALDKANLKLKDAKANNFLGVEPKKNRYNDAIELYEEAASLFKKANWLDEADKVLDTVLQVKRERDDDIERFSKKISKKKEIKTSLQGMPIITSAPPRDETLTEEQKKELKEEKQNREEAFAALDEASHALEAFQKKPKVIGGQIFKDNEYPEIKRMYMKALGLFKEIGWMNEAAKIEESIEILNKKEEDFLVEKESFDRHVLSKSDGEEREREERKKATLKQLERNKKVREKVNARKAANKVTREKIDAFLEEGMKHFKNNDLVMSEKEYMHAYDLMMEAGWENEASSVMDTIDMIREKLERRDDSLLKKERSVDESGSFTMGVEQITETMDMMKQQEVQAKEAQMKEKMEKKALEKVKQEKMFDHLAAAQEFMKSREYTNALRSYHKALKLAEELSWTSQVRDISDFMVEARKQKEKQEQLKKSKARKEKVENGDGASAAEPSVDLEAKQQARIADQESIRAEKQEKQEMMFNLLSNARDAMQSKDFDQAIEKFQDALLVALDLNWTSQIRDIKDFISSAKQKRTVEQQRMDRVKTLEADSDLVSRQVRQEAETSSDVDASARIATTKGKEKAIADQAYELLDEANKLLKEGEREDAIEKFQTAMKKFDLIKWKRERDAVLQQIRKVEAMIEEDNAVAEKQAEKQKTQDAYDAINRAEKCIRNKKQEEAIVCYEEALEVFQEVGWTNEAKMVQDQIQKVKDDMNKKLVADTVQTEKAMVERAYALIDKARQSQRNRKIFKAVEHAHAALEIFKSLGEDWSREIKQVKKFVDDLDREKKRKEELIKKLKLGEL
;
A
#
# COMPACT_ATOMS: atom_id res chain seq x y z
N MET A 1 6.27 -103.38 91.88
CA MET A 1 6.88 -102.17 91.25
C MET A 1 6.76 -102.38 89.76
N PRO A 2 6.20 -101.44 88.99
CA PRO A 2 6.22 -101.54 87.54
C PRO A 2 7.68 -101.44 87.06
N ASP A 3 8.01 -102.21 86.03
CA ASP A 3 9.33 -102.25 85.41
C ASP A 3 9.70 -100.86 84.85
N ILE A 4 10.72 -100.23 85.42
CA ILE A 4 11.21 -98.90 85.01
C ILE A 4 11.71 -98.95 83.55
N GLY A 5 12.16 -100.11 83.07
CA GLY A 5 12.56 -100.32 81.68
C GLY A 5 11.38 -100.14 80.72
N GLU A 6 10.25 -100.78 81.00
CA GLU A 6 9.03 -100.71 80.17
C GLU A 6 8.46 -99.28 80.12
N TYR A 7 8.56 -98.52 81.22
CA TYR A 7 8.15 -97.12 81.27
C TYR A 7 9.06 -96.21 80.43
N LEU A 8 10.39 -96.39 80.50
CA LEU A 8 11.34 -95.60 79.73
C LEU A 8 11.25 -95.89 78.22
N GLU A 9 10.96 -97.13 77.84
CA GLU A 9 10.78 -97.53 76.45
C GLU A 9 9.49 -96.97 75.86
N LYS A 10 8.36 -97.04 76.60
CA LYS A 10 7.11 -96.35 76.24
C LYS A 10 7.30 -94.84 76.13
N LYS A 11 8.09 -94.22 77.02
CA LYS A 11 8.40 -92.78 76.94
C LYS A 11 9.23 -92.42 75.71
N LYS A 12 10.22 -93.25 75.33
CA LYS A 12 11.00 -93.05 74.10
C LYS A 12 10.15 -93.22 72.84
N GLU A 13 9.25 -94.20 72.84
CA GLU A 13 8.32 -94.41 71.72
C GLU A 13 7.35 -93.24 71.57
N MET A 14 6.83 -92.73 72.69
CA MET A 14 5.99 -91.52 72.72
C MET A 14 6.73 -90.30 72.17
N ALA A 15 7.98 -90.08 72.59
CA ALA A 15 8.80 -88.95 72.10
C ALA A 15 9.08 -89.04 70.59
N LYS A 16 9.30 -90.25 70.05
CA LYS A 16 9.45 -90.45 68.59
C LYS A 16 8.16 -90.15 67.83
N LYS A 17 7.01 -90.57 68.38
CA LYS A 17 5.69 -90.27 67.79
C LYS A 17 5.41 -88.77 67.82
N GLU A 18 5.76 -88.08 68.89
CA GLU A 18 5.66 -86.62 69.02
C GLU A 18 6.55 -85.88 68.02
N GLN A 19 7.81 -86.29 67.88
CA GLN A 19 8.72 -85.69 66.91
C GLN A 19 8.20 -85.85 65.47
N LYS A 20 7.72 -87.05 65.12
CA LYS A 20 7.14 -87.31 63.79
C LYS A 20 5.86 -86.49 63.57
N PHE A 21 5.02 -86.37 64.58
CA PHE A 21 3.81 -85.56 64.52
C PHE A 21 4.14 -84.08 64.26
N MET A 22 5.12 -83.52 64.96
CA MET A 22 5.53 -82.12 64.76
C MET A 22 6.15 -81.88 63.38
N SER A 23 6.97 -82.81 62.86
CA SER A 23 7.54 -82.67 61.52
C SER A 23 6.46 -82.70 60.42
N GLU A 24 5.42 -83.52 60.58
CA GLU A 24 4.32 -83.56 59.60
C GLU A 24 3.42 -82.32 59.70
N ILE A 25 3.26 -81.72 60.88
CA ILE A 25 2.59 -80.41 61.04
C ILE A 25 3.35 -79.31 60.30
N GLU A 26 4.68 -79.31 60.41
CA GLU A 26 5.53 -78.33 59.73
C GLU A 26 5.42 -78.46 58.21
N ILE A 27 5.45 -79.70 57.69
CA ILE A 27 5.20 -79.99 56.26
C ILE A 27 3.81 -79.51 55.83
N ALA A 28 2.77 -79.83 56.61
CA ALA A 28 1.40 -79.40 56.31
C ALA A 28 1.28 -77.87 56.28
N SER A 29 1.94 -77.18 57.21
CA SER A 29 1.95 -75.71 57.28
C SER A 29 2.69 -75.09 56.08
N GLN A 30 3.83 -75.65 55.68
CA GLN A 30 4.57 -75.21 54.49
C GLN A 30 3.73 -75.36 53.21
N LEU A 31 2.99 -76.46 53.07
CA LEU A 31 2.08 -76.66 51.93
C LEU A 31 0.98 -75.59 51.87
N ILE A 32 0.48 -75.12 53.03
CA ILE A 32 -0.48 -74.00 53.08
C ILE A 32 0.19 -72.67 52.67
N GLU A 33 1.44 -72.44 53.08
CA GLU A 33 2.20 -71.24 52.69
C GLU A 33 2.51 -71.21 51.20
N ASP A 34 2.78 -72.38 50.60
CA ASP A 34 3.02 -72.54 49.17
C ASP A 34 1.72 -72.55 48.33
N HIS A 35 0.57 -72.28 48.96
CA HIS A 35 -0.76 -72.26 48.37
C HIS A 35 -1.27 -73.63 47.87
N GLU A 36 -0.67 -74.74 48.31
CA GLU A 36 -1.16 -76.10 48.08
C GLU A 36 -2.17 -76.51 49.16
N PHE A 37 -3.23 -75.71 49.31
CA PHE A 37 -4.20 -75.80 50.41
C PHE A 37 -4.81 -77.19 50.60
N ASP A 38 -5.21 -77.86 49.50
CA ASP A 38 -5.77 -79.22 49.54
C ASP A 38 -4.81 -80.22 50.19
N LYS A 39 -3.53 -80.20 49.79
CA LYS A 39 -2.52 -81.13 50.30
C LYS A 39 -2.19 -80.85 51.76
N GLY A 40 -2.09 -79.58 52.16
CA GLY A 40 -1.87 -79.20 53.56
C GLY A 40 -3.05 -79.58 54.45
N ILE A 41 -4.30 -79.38 53.99
CA ILE A 41 -5.51 -79.79 54.72
C ILE A 41 -5.60 -81.31 54.84
N GLU A 42 -5.31 -82.07 53.77
CA GLU A 42 -5.25 -83.53 53.84
C GLU A 42 -4.21 -84.01 54.85
N LYS A 43 -3.03 -83.39 54.87
CA LYS A 43 -1.98 -83.69 55.85
C LYS A 43 -2.41 -83.42 57.29
N PHE A 44 -3.10 -82.31 57.56
CA PHE A 44 -3.66 -82.08 58.90
C PHE A 44 -4.72 -83.12 59.28
N LYS A 45 -5.55 -83.57 58.33
CA LYS A 45 -6.55 -84.64 58.58
C LYS A 45 -5.91 -85.99 58.88
N GLU A 46 -4.81 -86.34 58.21
CA GLU A 46 -4.05 -87.57 58.48
C GLU A 46 -3.49 -87.61 59.91
N LEU A 47 -3.18 -86.44 60.49
CA LEU A 47 -2.60 -86.32 61.83
C LEU A 47 -3.62 -86.39 62.97
N ILE A 48 -4.91 -86.17 62.70
CA ILE A 48 -5.98 -86.26 63.70
C ILE A 48 -6.04 -87.64 64.38
N PRO A 49 -6.18 -88.77 63.65
CA PRO A 49 -6.25 -90.09 64.29
C PRO A 49 -4.96 -90.43 65.05
N LEU A 50 -3.80 -89.95 64.57
CA LEU A 50 -2.52 -90.13 65.28
C LEU A 50 -2.50 -89.38 66.64
N ALA A 51 -3.12 -88.20 66.72
CA ALA A 51 -3.26 -87.45 67.96
C ALA A 51 -4.32 -88.06 68.90
N GLU A 52 -5.41 -88.60 68.37
CA GLU A 52 -6.45 -89.30 69.12
C GLU A 52 -5.92 -90.59 69.78
N ASP A 53 -5.14 -91.39 69.04
CA ASP A 53 -4.49 -92.61 69.55
C ASP A 53 -3.54 -92.30 70.72
N MET A 54 -2.91 -91.12 70.69
CA MET A 54 -2.01 -90.62 71.73
C MET A 54 -2.74 -89.93 72.89
N LYS A 55 -4.08 -89.80 72.81
CA LYS A 55 -4.95 -89.07 73.76
C LYS A 55 -4.58 -87.58 73.91
N TRP A 56 -4.09 -86.95 72.86
CA TRP A 56 -3.76 -85.52 72.84
C TRP A 56 -4.95 -84.68 72.39
N GLY A 57 -5.99 -84.59 73.23
CA GLY A 57 -7.21 -83.83 72.92
C GLY A 57 -6.95 -82.39 72.46
N ASP A 58 -6.03 -81.69 73.14
CA ASP A 58 -5.67 -80.31 72.79
C ASP A 58 -5.04 -80.21 71.38
N LYS A 59 -4.30 -81.24 70.94
CA LYS A 59 -3.67 -81.28 69.61
C LYS A 59 -4.68 -81.59 68.51
N VAL A 60 -5.70 -82.40 68.80
CA VAL A 60 -6.82 -82.64 67.89
C VAL A 60 -7.58 -81.33 67.64
N SER A 61 -7.89 -80.57 68.70
CA SER A 61 -8.52 -79.25 68.57
C SER A 61 -7.65 -78.30 67.75
N MET A 62 -6.36 -78.23 68.05
CA MET A 62 -5.40 -77.40 67.31
C MET A 62 -5.37 -77.75 65.81
N LEU A 63 -5.36 -79.03 65.44
CA LEU A 63 -5.38 -79.46 64.03
C LEU A 63 -6.70 -79.10 63.34
N GLN A 64 -7.83 -79.19 64.03
CA GLN A 64 -9.14 -78.78 63.50
C GLN A 64 -9.18 -77.26 63.25
N ASP A 65 -8.63 -76.46 64.17
CA ASP A 65 -8.49 -75.01 64.02
C ASP A 65 -7.56 -74.68 62.83
N MET A 66 -6.42 -75.38 62.69
CA MET A 66 -5.52 -75.20 61.55
C MET A 66 -6.16 -75.56 60.20
N ILE A 67 -7.01 -76.60 60.15
CA ILE A 67 -7.79 -76.95 58.95
C ILE A 67 -8.80 -75.86 58.63
N TYR A 68 -9.47 -75.31 59.65
CA TYR A 68 -10.41 -74.20 59.47
C TYR A 68 -9.70 -72.96 58.92
N ASP A 69 -8.59 -72.56 59.53
CA ASP A 69 -7.78 -71.42 59.10
C ASP A 69 -7.22 -71.61 57.67
N ALA A 70 -6.78 -72.82 57.32
CA ALA A 70 -6.31 -73.16 55.99
C ALA A 70 -7.42 -72.98 54.93
N ARG A 71 -8.66 -73.39 55.22
CA ARG A 71 -9.82 -73.20 54.33
C ARG A 71 -10.23 -71.74 54.19
N GLU A 72 -10.15 -70.98 55.29
CA GLU A 72 -10.43 -69.54 55.25
C GLU A 72 -9.38 -68.81 54.37
N LYS A 73 -8.09 -69.18 54.50
CA LYS A 73 -7.00 -68.66 53.66
C LYS A 73 -7.16 -69.07 52.19
N GLU A 74 -7.54 -70.31 51.91
CA GLU A 74 -7.82 -70.78 50.54
C GLU A 74 -8.92 -69.94 49.88
N LYS A 75 -10.03 -69.72 50.59
CA LYS A 75 -11.15 -68.90 50.11
C LYS A 75 -10.73 -67.45 49.85
N GLN A 76 -9.92 -66.86 50.73
CA GLN A 76 -9.36 -65.52 50.52
C GLN A 76 -8.45 -65.48 49.29
N TYR A 77 -7.58 -66.47 49.12
CA TYR A 77 -6.68 -66.59 47.96
C TYR A 77 -7.45 -66.72 46.64
N ILE A 78 -8.47 -67.58 46.59
CA ILE A 78 -9.35 -67.73 45.41
C ILE A 78 -10.05 -66.40 45.09
N THR A 79 -10.62 -65.74 46.09
CA THR A 79 -11.30 -64.44 45.92
C THR A 79 -10.32 -63.38 45.40
N GLU A 80 -9.08 -63.37 45.89
CA GLU A 80 -8.04 -62.46 45.41
C GLU A 80 -7.62 -62.78 43.97
N GLN A 81 -7.49 -64.06 43.60
CA GLN A 81 -7.19 -64.48 42.24
C GLN A 81 -8.32 -64.13 41.26
N GLU A 82 -9.58 -64.34 41.64
CA GLU A 82 -10.73 -63.93 40.84
C GLU A 82 -10.79 -62.41 40.68
N ARG A 83 -10.51 -61.65 41.75
CA ARG A 83 -10.39 -60.19 41.68
C ARG A 83 -9.26 -59.76 40.75
N LYS A 84 -8.08 -60.38 40.83
CA LYS A 84 -6.94 -60.13 39.94
C LYS A 84 -7.28 -60.46 38.49
N LYS A 85 -7.96 -61.59 38.23
CA LYS A 85 -8.42 -61.99 36.90
C LYS A 85 -9.46 -61.02 36.34
N SER A 86 -10.45 -60.62 37.13
CA SER A 86 -11.45 -59.62 36.73
C SER A 86 -10.83 -58.25 36.44
N GLN A 87 -9.85 -57.82 37.24
CA GLN A 87 -9.08 -56.60 36.98
C GLN A 87 -8.22 -56.70 35.71
N LEU A 88 -7.63 -57.87 35.45
CA LEU A 88 -6.86 -58.11 34.23
C LEU A 88 -7.77 -58.10 32.99
N GLU A 89 -8.95 -58.73 33.08
CA GLU A 89 -9.95 -58.72 32.00
C GLU A 89 -10.52 -57.32 31.76
N SER A 90 -10.76 -56.51 32.81
CA SER A 90 -11.18 -55.12 32.64
C SER A 90 -10.09 -54.26 32.00
N LYS A 91 -8.82 -54.45 32.39
CA LYS A 91 -7.68 -53.78 31.76
C LYS A 91 -7.53 -54.15 30.29
N LYS A 92 -7.64 -55.43 29.93
CA LYS A 92 -7.61 -55.88 28.53
C LYS A 92 -8.75 -55.26 27.70
N LYS A 93 -9.96 -55.16 28.26
CA LYS A 93 -11.08 -54.47 27.59
C LYS A 93 -10.80 -52.98 27.38
N GLN A 94 -10.25 -52.31 28.40
CA GLN A 94 -9.85 -50.90 28.28
C GLN A 94 -8.76 -50.70 27.23
N GLU A 95 -7.78 -51.60 27.16
CA GLU A 95 -6.70 -51.56 26.18
C GLU A 95 -7.22 -51.74 24.74
N ILE A 96 -8.14 -52.67 24.51
CA ILE A 96 -8.78 -52.85 23.20
C ILE A 96 -9.53 -51.58 22.78
N LEU A 97 -10.38 -51.03 23.67
CA LEU A 97 -11.12 -49.80 23.39
C LEU A 97 -10.20 -48.59 23.14
N TYR A 98 -9.04 -48.55 23.81
CA TYR A 98 -8.04 -47.51 23.60
C TYR A 98 -7.38 -47.63 22.23
N ASN A 99 -6.99 -48.85 21.82
CA ASN A 99 -6.39 -49.08 20.50
C ASN A 99 -7.38 -48.79 19.36
N ASP A 100 -8.63 -49.22 19.48
CA ASP A 100 -9.68 -48.92 18.50
C ASP A 100 -9.90 -47.40 18.36
N ALA A 101 -9.81 -46.65 19.47
CA ALA A 101 -9.90 -45.20 19.45
C ALA A 101 -8.71 -44.55 18.73
N LEU A 102 -7.49 -45.07 18.92
CA LEU A 102 -6.29 -44.57 18.24
C LEU A 102 -6.35 -44.81 16.73
N ASP A 103 -6.83 -45.97 16.29
CA ASP A 103 -7.00 -46.28 14.88
C ASP A 103 -8.01 -45.33 14.22
N LEU A 104 -9.17 -45.10 14.86
CA LEU A 104 -10.16 -44.11 14.40
C LEU A 104 -9.59 -42.68 14.33
N MET A 105 -8.76 -42.29 15.30
CA MET A 105 -8.07 -41.00 15.27
C MET A 105 -7.07 -40.89 14.12
N GLY A 106 -6.37 -41.99 13.80
CA GLY A 106 -5.49 -42.10 12.63
C GLY A 106 -6.25 -41.88 11.33
N GLU A 107 -7.33 -42.63 11.12
CA GLU A 107 -8.21 -42.49 9.95
C GLU A 107 -8.84 -41.09 9.86
N ALA A 108 -9.25 -40.52 10.99
CA ALA A 108 -9.80 -39.17 11.04
C ALA A 108 -8.77 -38.12 10.61
N SER A 109 -7.50 -38.28 11.02
CA SER A 109 -6.40 -37.41 10.62
C SER A 109 -6.11 -37.50 9.11
N GLU A 110 -6.16 -38.70 8.54
CA GLU A 110 -5.99 -38.90 7.09
C GLU A 110 -7.16 -38.32 6.28
N ALA A 111 -8.40 -38.51 6.75
CA ALA A 111 -9.59 -37.91 6.15
C ALA A 111 -9.52 -36.38 6.19
N TYR A 112 -9.02 -35.81 7.29
CA TYR A 112 -8.80 -34.37 7.43
C TYR A 112 -7.74 -33.86 6.45
N LYS A 113 -6.58 -34.52 6.35
CA LYS A 113 -5.53 -34.21 5.36
C LYS A 113 -6.05 -34.27 3.92
N SER A 114 -6.95 -35.21 3.64
CA SER A 114 -7.61 -35.39 2.34
C SER A 114 -8.76 -34.41 2.10
N LYS A 115 -8.98 -33.42 2.98
CA LYS A 115 -10.06 -32.41 2.94
C LYS A 115 -11.48 -32.99 2.98
N GLN A 116 -11.64 -34.21 3.46
CA GLN A 116 -12.94 -34.85 3.70
C GLN A 116 -13.44 -34.50 5.11
N LEU A 117 -13.70 -33.21 5.37
CA LEU A 117 -13.93 -32.67 6.71
C LEU A 117 -15.10 -33.36 7.45
N ASN A 118 -16.20 -33.66 6.76
CA ASN A 118 -17.35 -34.34 7.37
C ASN A 118 -17.02 -35.79 7.80
N LYS A 119 -16.20 -36.49 7.02
CA LYS A 119 -15.76 -37.85 7.35
C LYS A 119 -14.83 -37.83 8.56
N ALA A 120 -13.85 -36.91 8.55
CA ALA A 120 -12.95 -36.70 9.68
C ALA A 120 -13.70 -36.37 10.98
N LEU A 121 -14.71 -35.50 10.89
CA LEU A 121 -15.56 -35.13 12.03
C LEU A 121 -16.33 -36.33 12.59
N GLY A 122 -16.84 -37.22 11.72
CA GLY A 122 -17.51 -38.45 12.14
C GLY A 122 -16.57 -39.40 12.90
N LEU A 123 -15.41 -39.68 12.31
CA LEU A 123 -14.41 -40.58 12.90
C LEU A 123 -13.87 -40.07 14.25
N TYR A 124 -13.60 -38.77 14.38
CA TYR A 124 -13.20 -38.20 15.69
C TYR A 124 -14.32 -38.30 16.74
N LYS A 125 -15.59 -38.16 16.36
CA LYS A 125 -16.71 -38.34 17.29
C LYS A 125 -16.85 -39.78 17.77
N GLU A 126 -16.62 -40.74 16.89
CA GLU A 126 -16.61 -42.16 17.24
C GLU A 126 -15.43 -42.48 18.18
N ALA A 127 -14.23 -42.01 17.87
CA ALA A 127 -13.06 -42.14 18.76
C ALA A 127 -13.32 -41.51 20.14
N LEU A 128 -13.93 -40.32 20.19
CA LEU A 128 -14.29 -39.66 21.44
C LEU A 128 -15.26 -40.51 22.29
N SER A 129 -16.18 -41.24 21.64
CA SER A 129 -17.12 -42.11 22.34
C SER A 129 -16.42 -43.29 23.02
N LEU A 130 -15.43 -43.89 22.36
CA LEU A 130 -14.63 -44.99 22.90
C LEU A 130 -13.75 -44.51 24.06
N LEU A 131 -13.09 -43.36 23.91
CA LEU A 131 -12.25 -42.76 24.95
C LEU A 131 -13.05 -42.39 26.22
N LYS A 132 -14.31 -41.97 26.06
CA LYS A 132 -15.23 -41.73 27.19
C LYS A 132 -15.59 -43.00 27.95
N GLN A 133 -15.70 -44.15 27.29
CA GLN A 133 -16.01 -45.42 27.96
C GLN A 133 -14.89 -45.88 28.90
N ILE A 134 -13.64 -45.52 28.59
CA ILE A 134 -12.46 -45.87 29.40
C ILE A 134 -11.95 -44.72 30.29
N ASN A 135 -12.64 -43.57 30.27
CA ASN A 135 -12.28 -42.37 31.04
C ASN A 135 -10.85 -41.84 30.76
N ALA A 136 -10.41 -41.87 29.50
CA ALA A 136 -9.12 -41.35 29.06
C ALA A 136 -9.14 -39.81 28.93
N THR A 137 -9.13 -39.10 30.05
CA THR A 137 -9.42 -37.65 30.13
C THR A 137 -8.56 -36.78 29.21
N ARG A 138 -7.26 -37.09 29.09
CA ARG A 138 -6.33 -36.33 28.25
C ARG A 138 -6.64 -36.48 26.77
N GLU A 139 -6.86 -37.71 26.31
CA GLU A 139 -7.18 -38.02 24.91
C GLU A 139 -8.56 -37.48 24.53
N ILE A 140 -9.53 -37.54 25.45
CA ILE A 140 -10.85 -36.90 25.28
C ILE A 140 -10.68 -35.41 24.96
N GLN A 141 -9.84 -34.69 25.73
CA GLN A 141 -9.58 -33.28 25.49
C GLN A 141 -8.99 -33.04 24.10
N ILE A 142 -7.93 -33.77 23.74
CA ILE A 142 -7.26 -33.63 22.43
C ILE A 142 -8.22 -33.88 21.26
N VAL A 143 -9.04 -34.94 21.36
CA VAL A 143 -10.03 -35.26 20.33
C VAL A 143 -11.14 -34.20 20.28
N SER A 144 -11.58 -33.68 21.43
CA SER A 144 -12.60 -32.63 21.48
C SER A 144 -12.14 -31.32 20.82
N GLU A 145 -10.90 -30.89 21.09
CA GLU A 145 -10.31 -29.71 20.45
C GLU A 145 -10.19 -29.90 18.93
N SER A 146 -9.86 -31.12 18.49
CA SER A 146 -9.81 -31.48 17.07
C SER A 146 -11.19 -31.42 16.41
N ILE A 147 -12.24 -31.90 17.10
CA ILE A 147 -13.65 -31.81 16.65
C ILE A 147 -14.08 -30.36 16.50
N ASP A 148 -13.75 -29.50 17.46
CA ASP A 148 -14.13 -28.08 17.44
C ASP A 148 -13.44 -27.34 16.29
N LYS A 149 -12.14 -27.60 16.09
CA LYS A 149 -11.36 -27.04 14.98
C LYS A 149 -11.95 -27.41 13.62
N ILE A 150 -12.25 -28.69 13.41
CA ILE A 150 -12.86 -29.19 12.16
C ILE A 150 -14.27 -28.60 11.97
N SER A 151 -15.05 -28.53 13.04
CA SER A 151 -16.40 -27.94 13.00
C SER A 151 -16.38 -26.46 12.62
N HIS A 152 -15.40 -25.71 13.13
CA HIS A 152 -15.19 -24.31 12.75
C HIS A 152 -14.81 -24.17 11.27
N GLU A 153 -13.93 -25.04 10.76
CA GLU A 153 -13.52 -25.02 9.34
C GLU A 153 -14.67 -25.39 8.39
N ILE A 154 -15.53 -26.33 8.77
CA ILE A 154 -16.76 -26.63 8.01
C ILE A 154 -17.67 -25.40 7.96
N LYS A 155 -17.93 -24.75 9.11
CA LYS A 155 -18.77 -23.55 9.18
C LYS A 155 -18.21 -22.40 8.35
N SER A 156 -16.90 -22.16 8.39
CA SER A 156 -16.26 -21.09 7.62
C SER A 156 -16.34 -21.35 6.11
N ARG A 157 -16.17 -22.61 5.69
CA ARG A 157 -16.32 -23.02 4.29
C ARG A 157 -17.76 -22.84 3.80
N ASP A 158 -18.75 -23.25 4.58
CA ASP A 158 -20.17 -23.10 4.23
C ASP A 158 -20.58 -21.61 4.15
N LEU A 159 -20.04 -20.78 5.06
CA LEU A 159 -20.23 -19.33 5.03
C LEU A 159 -19.63 -18.71 3.76
N HIS A 160 -18.40 -19.08 3.41
CA HIS A 160 -17.75 -18.62 2.18
C HIS A 160 -18.49 -19.09 0.92
N GLU A 161 -18.99 -20.33 0.89
CA GLU A 161 -19.77 -20.82 -0.23
C GLU A 161 -21.10 -20.07 -0.37
N THR A 162 -21.75 -19.76 0.75
CA THR A 162 -22.98 -18.96 0.78
C THR A 162 -22.73 -17.54 0.30
N GLN A 163 -21.66 -16.89 0.76
CA GLN A 163 -21.23 -15.57 0.28
C GLN A 163 -20.93 -15.62 -1.21
N ARG A 164 -20.21 -16.64 -1.69
CA ARG A 164 -19.92 -16.81 -3.12
C ARG A 164 -21.20 -16.90 -3.93
N ARG A 165 -22.16 -17.75 -3.53
CA ARG A 165 -23.48 -17.85 -4.20
C ARG A 165 -24.24 -16.51 -4.18
N GLN A 166 -24.16 -15.74 -3.10
CA GLN A 166 -24.76 -14.40 -3.04
C GLN A 166 -24.08 -13.43 -4.01
N THR A 167 -22.74 -13.39 -4.05
CA THR A 167 -22.00 -12.55 -4.99
C THR A 167 -22.24 -12.94 -6.44
N GLU A 168 -22.36 -14.24 -6.75
CA GLU A 168 -22.70 -14.72 -8.09
C GLU A 168 -24.12 -14.32 -8.49
N LYS A 169 -25.09 -14.36 -7.55
CA LYS A 169 -26.45 -13.83 -7.78
C LYS A 169 -26.46 -12.31 -8.03
N VAL A 170 -25.65 -11.55 -7.28
CA VAL A 170 -25.53 -10.09 -7.49
C VAL A 170 -24.89 -9.80 -8.85
N LYS A 171 -23.78 -10.47 -9.18
CA LYS A 171 -23.11 -10.33 -10.50
C LYS A 171 -24.02 -10.73 -11.66
N ALA A 172 -24.84 -11.77 -11.50
CA ALA A 172 -25.81 -12.16 -12.51
C ALA A 172 -26.90 -11.09 -12.71
N LYS A 173 -27.43 -10.52 -11.63
CA LYS A 173 -28.39 -9.39 -11.70
C LYS A 173 -27.76 -8.13 -12.31
N GLU A 174 -26.51 -7.85 -11.99
CA GLU A 174 -25.77 -6.70 -12.50
C GLU A 174 -25.52 -6.83 -14.01
N ARG A 175 -25.15 -8.03 -14.51
CA ARG A 175 -25.04 -8.29 -15.96
C ARG A 175 -26.35 -8.02 -16.71
N VAL A 176 -27.49 -8.46 -16.15
CA VAL A 176 -28.81 -8.21 -16.75
C VAL A 176 -29.13 -6.71 -16.77
N ARG A 177 -28.77 -5.98 -15.71
CA ARG A 177 -28.95 -4.52 -15.64
C ARG A 177 -28.05 -3.77 -16.63
N GLU A 178 -26.78 -4.15 -16.74
CA GLU A 178 -25.83 -3.58 -17.71
C GLU A 178 -26.31 -3.79 -19.15
N GLU A 179 -26.85 -4.97 -19.47
CA GLU A 179 -27.39 -5.27 -20.78
C GLU A 179 -28.63 -4.41 -21.11
N GLN A 180 -29.52 -4.20 -20.13
CA GLN A 180 -30.68 -3.32 -20.25
C GLN A 180 -30.29 -1.83 -20.39
N GLU A 181 -29.31 -1.35 -19.62
CA GLU A 181 -28.81 0.02 -19.73
C GLU A 181 -28.10 0.27 -21.06
N LEU A 182 -27.39 -0.73 -21.59
CA LEU A 182 -26.71 -0.63 -22.89
C LEU A 182 -27.71 -0.57 -24.05
N LEU A 183 -28.84 -1.30 -23.95
CA LEU A 183 -29.96 -1.18 -24.89
C LEU A 183 -30.61 0.21 -24.81
N ALA A 184 -30.92 0.70 -23.60
CA ALA A 184 -31.51 2.03 -23.41
C ALA A 184 -30.59 3.17 -23.88
N ARG A 185 -29.27 3.00 -23.77
CA ARG A 185 -28.29 3.97 -24.28
C ARG A 185 -28.27 4.00 -25.80
N LYS A 186 -28.30 2.84 -26.46
CA LYS A 186 -28.41 2.75 -27.93
C LYS A 186 -29.67 3.45 -28.44
N GLU A 187 -30.81 3.23 -27.79
CA GLU A 187 -32.06 3.90 -28.15
C GLU A 187 -32.01 5.44 -27.96
N ARG A 188 -31.36 5.91 -26.89
CA ARG A 188 -31.18 7.36 -26.65
C ARG A 188 -30.26 7.99 -27.69
N ASP A 189 -29.16 7.33 -28.04
CA ASP A 189 -28.20 7.86 -29.00
C ASP A 189 -28.78 7.83 -30.42
N GLU A 190 -29.57 6.81 -30.77
CA GLU A 190 -30.32 6.76 -32.03
C GLU A 190 -31.38 7.86 -32.12
N LYS A 191 -32.11 8.12 -31.03
CA LYS A 191 -33.08 9.22 -30.95
C LYS A 191 -32.42 10.60 -31.04
N LYS A 192 -31.21 10.77 -30.53
CA LYS A 192 -30.43 12.02 -30.69
C LYS A 192 -29.99 12.21 -32.14
N ARG A 193 -29.48 11.16 -32.79
CA ARG A 193 -29.09 11.19 -34.21
C ARG A 193 -30.28 11.53 -35.11
N LEU A 194 -31.45 10.98 -34.85
CA LEU A 194 -32.68 11.31 -35.57
C LEU A 194 -33.07 12.79 -35.41
N LYS A 195 -33.00 13.34 -34.19
CA LYS A 195 -33.27 14.76 -33.95
C LYS A 195 -32.25 15.70 -34.60
N GLU A 196 -30.97 15.32 -34.63
CA GLU A 196 -29.93 16.10 -35.29
C GLU A 196 -30.09 16.07 -36.81
N LEU A 197 -30.44 14.91 -37.38
CA LEU A 197 -30.74 14.77 -38.80
C LEU A 197 -31.97 15.60 -39.21
N GLU A 198 -33.00 15.64 -38.37
CA GLU A 198 -34.20 16.44 -38.61
C GLU A 198 -33.91 17.94 -38.55
N LYS A 199 -33.07 18.39 -37.60
CA LYS A 199 -32.59 19.78 -37.55
C LYS A 199 -31.76 20.17 -38.77
N MET A 200 -30.92 19.27 -39.28
CA MET A 200 -30.15 19.50 -40.50
C MET A 200 -31.04 19.67 -41.73
N LYS A 201 -32.06 18.81 -41.89
CA LYS A 201 -33.03 18.92 -42.99
C LYS A 201 -33.85 20.22 -42.93
N GLU A 202 -34.23 20.67 -41.74
CA GLU A 202 -34.96 21.93 -41.57
C GLU A 202 -34.08 23.15 -41.90
N LEU A 203 -32.79 23.12 -41.53
CA LEU A 203 -31.82 24.15 -41.92
C LEU A 203 -31.62 24.20 -43.44
N GLU A 204 -31.53 23.04 -44.09
CA GLU A 204 -31.37 22.93 -45.55
C GLU A 204 -32.61 23.48 -46.29
N ARG A 205 -33.81 23.18 -45.78
CA ARG A 205 -35.06 23.74 -46.34
C ARG A 205 -35.15 25.26 -46.18
N ARG A 206 -34.64 25.81 -45.07
CA ARG A 206 -34.56 27.26 -44.87
C ARG A 206 -33.59 27.93 -45.83
N LYS A 207 -32.41 27.32 -46.05
CA LYS A 207 -31.43 27.82 -47.03
C LYS A 207 -31.99 27.80 -48.45
N GLN A 208 -32.66 26.73 -48.86
CA GLN A 208 -33.31 26.67 -50.18
C GLN A 208 -34.39 27.75 -50.35
N ASN A 209 -35.21 27.97 -49.31
CA ASN A 209 -36.21 29.04 -49.36
C ASN A 209 -35.56 30.43 -49.43
N GLU A 210 -34.47 30.66 -48.70
CA GLU A 210 -33.71 31.92 -48.75
C GLU A 210 -33.11 32.14 -50.14
N GLU A 211 -32.49 31.12 -50.73
CA GLU A 211 -31.92 31.15 -52.08
C GLU A 211 -32.98 31.49 -53.14
N THR A 212 -34.16 30.83 -53.10
CA THR A 212 -35.25 31.14 -54.04
C THR A 212 -35.80 32.57 -53.90
N LEU A 213 -35.78 33.14 -52.69
CA LEU A 213 -36.22 34.53 -52.45
C LEU A 213 -35.18 35.52 -52.96
N VAL A 214 -33.89 35.22 -52.81
CA VAL A 214 -32.77 36.03 -53.33
C VAL A 214 -32.78 36.03 -54.85
N ASP A 215 -32.94 34.87 -55.49
CA ASP A 215 -33.01 34.77 -56.96
C ASP A 215 -34.18 35.59 -57.53
N ALA A 216 -35.36 35.50 -56.90
CA ALA A 216 -36.52 36.31 -57.29
C ALA A 216 -36.28 37.81 -57.09
N ALA A 217 -35.56 38.19 -56.01
CA ALA A 217 -35.20 39.58 -55.75
C ALA A 217 -34.23 40.13 -56.82
N MET A 218 -33.25 39.32 -57.22
CA MET A 218 -32.30 39.66 -58.29
C MET A 218 -32.98 39.79 -59.64
N GLU A 219 -33.92 38.89 -59.97
CA GLU A 219 -34.69 38.98 -61.22
C GLU A 219 -35.56 40.25 -61.26
N ALA A 220 -36.19 40.63 -60.15
CA ALA A 220 -36.96 41.87 -60.03
C ALA A 220 -36.07 43.12 -60.21
N LEU A 221 -34.86 43.11 -59.64
CA LEU A 221 -33.84 44.14 -59.81
C LEU A 221 -33.42 44.32 -61.28
N ASP A 222 -33.14 43.23 -61.98
CA ASP A 222 -32.76 43.27 -63.39
C ASP A 222 -33.89 43.83 -64.27
N LYS A 223 -35.14 43.44 -63.99
CA LYS A 223 -36.32 44.01 -64.66
C LYS A 223 -36.46 45.51 -64.35
N ALA A 224 -36.24 45.92 -63.10
CA ALA A 224 -36.30 47.33 -62.69
C ALA A 224 -35.24 48.17 -63.42
N ASN A 225 -34.00 47.68 -63.50
CA ASN A 225 -32.89 48.31 -64.23
C ASN A 225 -33.22 48.46 -65.73
N LEU A 226 -33.81 47.43 -66.35
CA LEU A 226 -34.22 47.47 -67.75
C LEU A 226 -35.31 48.52 -68.00
N LYS A 227 -36.34 48.56 -67.13
CA LYS A 227 -37.42 49.55 -67.21
C LYS A 227 -36.93 50.97 -66.99
N LEU A 228 -35.99 51.17 -66.07
CA LEU A 228 -35.35 52.46 -65.83
C LEU A 228 -34.58 52.92 -67.08
N LYS A 229 -33.84 52.01 -67.73
CA LYS A 229 -33.12 52.29 -68.97
C LYS A 229 -34.09 52.65 -70.11
N ASP A 230 -35.21 51.93 -70.24
CA ASP A 230 -36.26 52.22 -71.23
C ASP A 230 -36.94 53.57 -70.98
N ALA A 231 -37.15 53.93 -69.71
CA ALA A 231 -37.71 55.23 -69.30
C ALA A 231 -36.75 56.37 -69.66
N LYS A 232 -35.43 56.18 -69.44
CA LYS A 232 -34.39 57.15 -69.79
C LYS A 232 -34.16 57.28 -71.31
N ALA A 233 -34.22 56.18 -72.07
CA ALA A 233 -33.95 56.18 -73.51
C ALA A 233 -35.11 56.76 -74.34
N ASN A 234 -36.35 56.55 -73.92
CA ASN A 234 -37.52 57.08 -74.61
C ASN A 234 -37.80 58.51 -74.16
N ASN A 235 -37.07 59.45 -74.77
CA ASN A 235 -37.26 60.89 -74.61
C ASN A 235 -38.77 61.24 -74.63
N PHE A 236 -39.22 61.98 -73.60
CA PHE A 236 -40.61 62.27 -73.17
C PHE A 236 -41.57 62.92 -74.22
N LEU A 237 -41.25 62.88 -75.52
CA LEU A 237 -41.82 63.75 -76.55
C LEU A 237 -42.91 63.11 -77.43
N GLY A 238 -43.42 61.91 -77.13
CA GLY A 238 -44.36 61.23 -78.05
C GLY A 238 -45.63 60.60 -77.48
N VAL A 239 -45.78 60.40 -76.16
CA VAL A 239 -46.89 59.57 -75.63
C VAL A 239 -47.49 60.20 -74.38
N GLU A 240 -48.81 60.07 -74.24
CA GLU A 240 -49.67 60.68 -73.23
C GLU A 240 -49.03 60.76 -71.82
N PRO A 241 -49.11 61.92 -71.13
CA PRO A 241 -48.49 62.17 -69.83
C PRO A 241 -49.10 61.36 -68.65
N LYS A 242 -49.93 60.36 -68.93
CA LYS A 242 -50.62 59.54 -67.92
C LYS A 242 -49.94 58.21 -67.59
N LYS A 243 -48.90 57.79 -68.33
CA LYS A 243 -48.08 56.61 -67.98
C LYS A 243 -46.62 57.01 -67.79
N ASN A 244 -46.28 57.36 -66.55
CA ASN A 244 -44.90 57.65 -66.18
C ASN A 244 -44.11 56.34 -66.06
N ARG A 245 -43.28 56.04 -67.06
CA ARG A 245 -42.51 54.79 -67.15
C ARG A 245 -41.51 54.60 -66.00
N TYR A 246 -41.19 55.66 -65.26
CA TYR A 246 -40.41 55.56 -64.02
C TYR A 246 -41.17 54.84 -62.90
N ASN A 247 -42.51 54.89 -62.89
CA ASN A 247 -43.30 54.21 -61.85
C ASN A 247 -43.19 52.69 -61.99
N ASP A 248 -43.19 52.15 -63.22
CA ASP A 248 -42.98 50.72 -63.47
C ASP A 248 -41.62 50.24 -62.94
N ALA A 249 -40.57 51.05 -63.06
CA ALA A 249 -39.25 50.72 -62.52
C ALA A 249 -39.22 50.81 -60.98
N ILE A 250 -39.87 51.83 -60.40
CA ILE A 250 -40.00 52.01 -58.95
C ILE A 250 -40.73 50.83 -58.30
N GLU A 251 -41.84 50.38 -58.88
CA GLU A 251 -42.62 49.23 -58.37
C GLU A 251 -41.76 47.96 -58.32
N LEU A 252 -40.96 47.70 -59.36
CA LEU A 252 -40.06 46.54 -59.42
C LEU A 252 -38.90 46.61 -58.42
N TYR A 253 -38.33 47.80 -58.17
CA TYR A 253 -37.33 47.96 -57.11
C TYR A 253 -37.95 47.80 -55.71
N GLU A 254 -39.17 48.30 -55.48
CA GLU A 254 -39.89 48.10 -54.22
C GLU A 254 -40.23 46.61 -54.01
N GLU A 255 -40.58 45.88 -55.07
CA GLU A 255 -40.75 44.42 -55.06
C GLU A 255 -39.45 43.70 -54.69
N ALA A 256 -38.33 44.03 -55.34
CA ALA A 256 -37.02 43.47 -55.03
C ALA A 256 -36.59 43.70 -53.57
N ALA A 257 -36.79 44.92 -53.05
CA ALA A 257 -36.52 45.24 -51.65
C ALA A 257 -37.40 44.42 -50.68
N SER A 258 -38.66 44.17 -51.04
CA SER A 258 -39.56 43.34 -50.23
C SER A 258 -39.12 41.87 -50.20
N LEU A 259 -38.56 41.37 -51.30
CA LEU A 259 -38.05 39.99 -51.41
C LEU A 259 -36.76 39.81 -50.60
N PHE A 260 -35.83 40.78 -50.63
CA PHE A 260 -34.66 40.77 -49.74
C PHE A 260 -35.04 40.84 -48.25
N LYS A 261 -36.06 41.64 -47.89
CA LYS A 261 -36.57 41.65 -46.49
C LYS A 261 -37.14 40.29 -46.08
N LYS A 262 -37.86 39.60 -46.99
CA LYS A 262 -38.36 38.24 -46.74
C LYS A 262 -37.25 37.20 -46.64
N ALA A 263 -36.13 37.40 -47.36
CA ALA A 263 -34.92 36.59 -47.25
C ALA A 263 -34.06 36.94 -46.01
N ASN A 264 -34.44 37.96 -45.22
CA ASN A 264 -33.66 38.49 -44.10
C ASN A 264 -32.31 39.13 -44.48
N TRP A 265 -32.20 39.64 -45.73
CA TRP A 265 -31.06 40.40 -46.24
C TRP A 265 -31.37 41.89 -46.17
N LEU A 266 -31.29 42.45 -44.95
CA LEU A 266 -31.75 43.81 -44.67
C LEU A 266 -30.89 44.89 -45.35
N ASP A 267 -29.58 44.69 -45.39
CA ASP A 267 -28.64 45.65 -45.99
C ASP A 267 -28.88 45.80 -47.50
N GLU A 268 -29.14 44.70 -48.21
CA GLU A 268 -29.47 44.72 -49.64
C GLU A 268 -30.83 45.36 -49.90
N ALA A 269 -31.82 45.09 -49.05
CA ALA A 269 -33.11 45.75 -49.15
C ALA A 269 -33.00 47.28 -48.99
N ASP A 270 -32.16 47.74 -48.06
CA ASP A 270 -31.95 49.17 -47.82
C ASP A 270 -31.22 49.85 -48.99
N LYS A 271 -30.20 49.19 -49.57
CA LYS A 271 -29.53 49.67 -50.81
C LYS A 271 -30.52 49.80 -51.98
N VAL A 272 -31.44 48.83 -52.13
CA VAL A 272 -32.47 48.88 -53.18
C VAL A 272 -33.46 50.02 -52.91
N LEU A 273 -33.85 50.26 -51.66
CA LEU A 273 -34.71 51.39 -51.29
C LEU A 273 -34.05 52.76 -51.53
N ASP A 274 -32.75 52.88 -51.29
CA ASP A 274 -32.00 54.09 -51.65
C ASP A 274 -32.02 54.33 -53.17
N THR A 275 -31.94 53.25 -53.95
CA THR A 275 -32.08 53.31 -55.41
C THR A 275 -33.50 53.76 -55.81
N VAL A 276 -34.55 53.28 -55.13
CA VAL A 276 -35.93 53.78 -55.33
C VAL A 276 -36.02 55.29 -55.09
N LEU A 277 -35.41 55.79 -54.03
CA LEU A 277 -35.40 57.22 -53.71
C LEU A 277 -34.68 58.03 -54.79
N GLN A 278 -33.56 57.54 -55.29
CA GLN A 278 -32.83 58.18 -56.38
C GLN A 278 -33.67 58.23 -57.67
N VAL A 279 -34.30 57.12 -58.05
CA VAL A 279 -35.14 57.03 -59.25
C VAL A 279 -36.37 57.95 -59.14
N LYS A 280 -36.97 58.08 -57.94
CA LYS A 280 -38.06 59.04 -57.68
C LYS A 280 -37.60 60.49 -57.90
N ARG A 281 -36.39 60.85 -57.45
CA ARG A 281 -35.81 62.19 -57.69
C ARG A 281 -35.57 62.44 -59.18
N GLU A 282 -34.96 61.49 -59.89
CA GLU A 282 -34.72 61.60 -61.34
C GLU A 282 -36.02 61.80 -62.13
N ARG A 283 -37.07 61.05 -61.77
CA ARG A 283 -38.41 61.20 -62.34
C ARG A 283 -38.96 62.61 -62.13
N ASP A 284 -38.86 63.14 -60.92
CA ASP A 284 -39.41 64.46 -60.57
C ASP A 284 -38.63 65.59 -61.26
N ASP A 285 -37.30 65.46 -61.35
CA ASP A 285 -36.42 66.36 -62.10
C ASP A 285 -36.77 66.37 -63.60
N ASP A 286 -37.02 65.20 -64.19
CA ASP A 286 -37.41 65.08 -65.60
C ASP A 286 -38.80 65.68 -65.86
N ILE A 287 -39.75 65.49 -64.93
CA ILE A 287 -41.07 66.15 -64.98
C ILE A 287 -40.90 67.68 -64.91
N GLU A 288 -40.04 68.19 -64.03
CA GLU A 288 -39.80 69.62 -63.87
C GLU A 288 -39.09 70.22 -65.11
N ARG A 289 -38.11 69.50 -65.67
CA ARG A 289 -37.46 69.88 -66.94
C ARG A 289 -38.46 69.92 -68.09
N PHE A 290 -39.40 68.98 -68.12
CA PHE A 290 -40.45 68.93 -69.13
C PHE A 290 -41.47 70.06 -68.96
N SER A 291 -41.90 70.35 -67.73
CA SER A 291 -42.80 71.47 -67.45
C SER A 291 -42.17 72.82 -67.81
N LYS A 292 -40.88 73.03 -67.49
CA LYS A 292 -40.09 74.21 -67.93
C LYS A 292 -39.97 74.31 -69.45
N LYS A 293 -39.83 73.18 -70.17
CA LYS A 293 -39.83 73.16 -71.65
C LYS A 293 -41.21 73.48 -72.25
N ILE A 294 -42.31 73.06 -71.62
CA ILE A 294 -43.67 73.44 -72.04
C ILE A 294 -43.93 74.94 -71.81
N SER A 295 -43.47 75.49 -70.68
CA SER A 295 -43.58 76.92 -70.38
C SER A 295 -42.77 77.77 -71.37
N LYS A 296 -41.54 77.36 -71.68
CA LYS A 296 -40.73 78.00 -72.73
C LYS A 296 -41.35 77.86 -74.12
N LYS A 297 -41.99 76.73 -74.47
CA LYS A 297 -42.73 76.58 -75.75
C LYS A 297 -44.01 77.43 -75.83
N LYS A 298 -44.60 77.85 -74.70
CA LYS A 298 -45.72 78.81 -74.64
C LYS A 298 -45.24 80.26 -74.68
N GLU A 299 -44.06 80.58 -74.16
CA GLU A 299 -43.45 81.92 -74.28
C GLU A 299 -42.80 82.17 -75.66
N ILE A 300 -42.34 81.12 -76.36
CA ILE A 300 -41.67 81.23 -77.69
C ILE A 300 -42.68 81.30 -78.87
N LYS A 301 -44.00 81.23 -78.62
CA LYS A 301 -45.03 81.36 -79.69
C LYS A 301 -45.60 82.79 -79.85
N THR A 302 -45.13 83.77 -79.08
CA THR A 302 -45.73 85.13 -79.03
C THR A 302 -44.72 86.27 -79.14
N SER A 303 -43.49 86.02 -79.57
CA SER A 303 -42.50 87.09 -79.72
C SER A 303 -41.40 86.74 -80.72
N LEU A 304 -41.23 87.67 -81.67
CA LEU A 304 -40.09 87.90 -82.57
C LEU A 304 -40.16 87.32 -83.99
N GLN A 305 -41.00 88.00 -84.79
CA GLN A 305 -40.63 88.48 -86.14
C GLN A 305 -39.51 89.54 -86.03
N GLY A 306 -38.47 89.45 -86.87
CA GLY A 306 -37.74 90.62 -87.40
C GLY A 306 -36.25 90.81 -87.04
N MET A 307 -35.35 90.38 -87.97
CA MET A 307 -34.05 90.98 -88.38
C MET A 307 -32.87 91.11 -87.37
N PRO A 308 -31.61 91.40 -87.80
CA PRO A 308 -30.83 90.96 -88.98
C PRO A 308 -29.37 90.51 -88.62
N ILE A 309 -28.64 90.16 -89.67
CA ILE A 309 -27.26 89.66 -89.85
C ILE A 309 -26.17 90.71 -89.45
N ILE A 310 -24.90 90.23 -89.20
CA ILE A 310 -23.54 90.88 -89.25
C ILE A 310 -22.78 90.67 -87.91
N THR A 311 -21.52 90.21 -87.75
CA THR A 311 -20.38 89.83 -88.63
C THR A 311 -19.27 89.09 -87.84
N SER A 312 -18.62 88.14 -88.52
CA SER A 312 -17.19 87.72 -88.51
C SER A 312 -16.27 87.83 -87.27
N ALA A 313 -15.63 86.70 -86.93
CA ALA A 313 -14.25 86.63 -86.44
C ALA A 313 -13.50 85.48 -87.19
N PRO A 314 -12.20 85.61 -87.49
CA PRO A 314 -11.60 85.16 -88.76
C PRO A 314 -11.05 83.72 -88.77
N PRO A 315 -10.92 83.09 -89.95
CA PRO A 315 -10.18 81.86 -90.14
C PRO A 315 -8.69 82.19 -90.23
N ARG A 316 -7.85 81.55 -89.42
CA ARG A 316 -6.40 81.50 -89.67
C ARG A 316 -6.01 80.06 -89.96
N ASP A 317 -5.98 79.77 -91.26
CA ASP A 317 -5.06 78.82 -91.85
C ASP A 317 -3.63 79.27 -91.54
N GLU A 318 -2.91 78.47 -90.77
CA GLU A 318 -1.45 78.43 -90.80
C GLU A 318 -1.07 76.98 -91.10
N THR A 319 -0.66 76.76 -92.33
CA THR A 319 -0.04 75.52 -92.79
C THR A 319 1.27 75.33 -92.02
N LEU A 320 1.22 74.57 -90.92
CA LEU A 320 2.40 74.01 -90.28
C LEU A 320 3.10 73.07 -91.25
N THR A 321 4.36 73.36 -91.53
CA THR A 321 5.32 72.51 -92.25
C THR A 321 5.43 71.15 -91.55
N GLU A 322 5.78 70.08 -92.28
CA GLU A 322 5.82 68.71 -91.72
C GLU A 322 6.71 68.56 -90.47
N GLU A 323 7.72 69.41 -90.30
CA GLU A 323 8.55 69.45 -89.08
C GLU A 323 7.79 69.93 -87.83
N GLN A 324 6.90 70.93 -87.95
CA GLN A 324 6.16 71.45 -86.79
C GLN A 324 4.98 70.56 -86.40
N LYS A 325 4.41 69.78 -87.32
CA LYS A 325 3.43 68.72 -86.99
C LYS A 325 4.07 67.54 -86.27
N LYS A 326 5.38 67.34 -86.48
CA LYS A 326 6.17 66.33 -85.76
C LYS A 326 6.47 66.82 -84.34
N GLU A 327 6.91 68.07 -84.16
CA GLU A 327 7.09 68.68 -82.83
C GLU A 327 5.80 68.73 -82.02
N LEU A 328 4.65 69.09 -82.63
CA LEU A 328 3.37 69.17 -81.90
C LEU A 328 2.79 67.79 -81.56
N LYS A 329 3.15 66.75 -82.34
CA LYS A 329 2.85 65.35 -81.99
C LYS A 329 3.77 64.85 -80.89
N GLU A 330 5.05 65.21 -80.91
CA GLU A 330 6.02 64.89 -79.85
C GLU A 330 5.65 65.62 -78.55
N GLU A 331 5.22 66.88 -78.60
CA GLU A 331 4.75 67.63 -77.43
C GLU A 331 3.46 67.04 -76.86
N LYS A 332 2.52 66.64 -77.73
CA LYS A 332 1.29 65.96 -77.31
C LYS A 332 1.59 64.57 -76.72
N GLN A 333 2.53 63.83 -77.28
CA GLN A 333 2.95 62.53 -76.77
C GLN A 333 3.66 62.68 -75.42
N ASN A 334 4.59 63.61 -75.29
CA ASN A 334 5.27 63.90 -74.02
C ASN A 334 4.27 64.34 -72.94
N ARG A 335 3.26 65.12 -73.33
CA ARG A 335 2.16 65.49 -72.44
C ARG A 335 1.36 64.27 -71.98
N GLU A 336 0.95 63.40 -72.89
CA GLU A 336 0.21 62.18 -72.55
C GLU A 336 1.05 61.25 -71.65
N GLU A 337 2.36 61.14 -71.91
CA GLU A 337 3.30 60.37 -71.08
C GLU A 337 3.47 60.98 -69.67
N ALA A 338 3.51 62.31 -69.54
CA ALA A 338 3.60 63.01 -68.25
C ALA A 338 2.35 62.78 -67.39
N PHE A 339 1.15 62.87 -67.99
CA PHE A 339 -0.10 62.59 -67.27
C PHE A 339 -0.27 61.10 -66.96
N ALA A 340 0.13 60.20 -67.86
CA ALA A 340 0.08 58.76 -67.59
C ALA A 340 0.98 58.37 -66.40
N ALA A 341 2.20 58.93 -66.30
CA ALA A 341 3.08 58.70 -65.17
C ALA A 341 2.49 59.24 -63.84
N LEU A 342 1.77 60.36 -63.90
CA LEU A 342 1.09 60.94 -62.74
C LEU A 342 -0.11 60.10 -62.28
N ASP A 343 -0.91 59.60 -63.22
CA ASP A 343 -2.05 58.72 -62.94
C ASP A 343 -1.58 57.37 -62.37
N GLU A 344 -0.49 56.81 -62.91
CA GLU A 344 0.14 55.59 -62.38
C GLU A 344 0.61 55.78 -60.94
N ALA A 345 1.29 56.90 -60.65
CA ALA A 345 1.74 57.24 -59.29
C ALA A 345 0.56 57.42 -58.32
N SER A 346 -0.53 58.03 -58.79
CA SER A 346 -1.73 58.29 -57.99
C SER A 346 -2.49 56.99 -57.69
N HIS A 347 -2.61 56.09 -58.66
CA HIS A 347 -3.20 54.77 -58.45
C HIS A 347 -2.37 53.89 -57.52
N ALA A 348 -1.03 53.92 -57.63
CA ALA A 348 -0.15 53.20 -56.71
C ALA A 348 -0.31 53.70 -55.26
N LEU A 349 -0.41 55.01 -55.07
CA LEU A 349 -0.67 55.61 -53.77
C LEU A 349 -2.04 55.24 -53.20
N GLU A 350 -3.08 55.27 -54.02
CA GLU A 350 -4.45 54.89 -53.61
C GLU A 350 -4.53 53.40 -53.26
N ALA A 351 -3.89 52.53 -54.05
CA ALA A 351 -3.81 51.10 -53.80
C ALA A 351 -3.07 50.80 -52.49
N PHE A 352 -1.98 51.53 -52.20
CA PHE A 352 -1.27 51.42 -50.92
C PHE A 352 -2.14 51.86 -49.74
N GLN A 353 -2.88 52.97 -49.86
CA GLN A 353 -3.78 53.46 -48.80
C GLN A 353 -4.98 52.55 -48.52
N LYS A 354 -5.47 51.81 -49.53
CA LYS A 354 -6.59 50.86 -49.37
C LYS A 354 -6.18 49.52 -48.76
N LYS A 355 -4.88 49.19 -48.68
CA LYS A 355 -4.41 47.96 -48.03
C LYS A 355 -4.66 48.06 -46.50
N PRO A 356 -5.32 47.07 -45.87
CA PRO A 356 -5.64 47.13 -44.45
C PRO A 356 -4.36 47.16 -43.60
N LYS A 357 -4.25 48.17 -42.71
CA LYS A 357 -3.20 48.24 -41.69
C LYS A 357 -3.47 47.18 -40.62
N VAL A 358 -2.91 45.98 -40.74
CA VAL A 358 -3.07 44.92 -39.73
C VAL A 358 -2.07 45.15 -38.58
N ILE A 359 -2.58 45.55 -37.42
CA ILE A 359 -1.81 45.65 -36.17
C ILE A 359 -2.26 44.50 -35.27
N GLY A 360 -1.33 43.59 -34.92
CA GLY A 360 -1.57 42.51 -33.96
C GLY A 360 -1.41 41.07 -34.47
N GLY A 361 -0.74 40.82 -35.59
CA GLY A 361 -0.39 39.42 -35.91
C GLY A 361 0.02 39.04 -37.32
N GLN A 362 0.10 39.93 -38.33
CA GLN A 362 0.75 39.59 -39.61
C GLN A 362 1.02 40.78 -40.55
N ILE A 363 2.19 40.69 -41.19
CA ILE A 363 2.79 41.31 -42.38
C ILE A 363 2.58 42.82 -42.61
N PHE A 364 3.57 43.62 -42.19
CA PHE A 364 3.95 44.82 -42.95
C PHE A 364 4.69 44.36 -44.20
N LYS A 365 4.04 44.38 -45.37
CA LYS A 365 4.76 44.31 -46.65
C LYS A 365 5.54 45.61 -46.84
N ASP A 366 6.59 45.51 -47.64
CA ASP A 366 7.63 46.52 -47.86
C ASP A 366 7.10 47.96 -47.96
N ASN A 367 7.88 48.91 -47.46
CA ASN A 367 7.57 50.34 -47.59
C ASN A 367 7.49 50.69 -49.10
N GLU A 368 6.28 50.87 -49.64
CA GLU A 368 6.03 51.18 -51.06
C GLU A 368 6.19 52.70 -51.35
N TYR A 369 6.37 53.56 -50.34
CA TYR A 369 6.54 55.01 -50.51
C TYR A 369 7.73 55.40 -51.42
N PRO A 370 8.92 54.75 -51.34
CA PRO A 370 10.03 55.02 -52.26
C PRO A 370 9.68 54.78 -53.73
N GLU A 371 8.88 53.74 -54.01
CA GLU A 371 8.52 53.39 -55.39
C GLU A 371 7.46 54.36 -55.94
N ILE A 372 6.45 54.70 -55.14
CA ILE A 372 5.46 55.74 -55.45
C ILE A 372 6.15 57.10 -55.67
N LYS A 373 7.11 57.46 -54.82
CA LYS A 373 7.91 58.69 -54.95
C LYS A 373 8.72 58.70 -56.24
N ARG A 374 9.29 57.57 -56.66
CA ARG A 374 9.99 57.44 -57.94
C ARG A 374 9.04 57.72 -59.13
N MET A 375 7.80 57.26 -59.06
CA MET A 375 6.79 57.53 -60.10
C MET A 375 6.42 59.02 -60.15
N TYR A 376 6.20 59.67 -59.00
CA TYR A 376 5.98 61.13 -58.95
C TYR A 376 7.20 61.93 -59.44
N MET A 377 8.44 61.50 -59.13
CA MET A 377 9.65 62.13 -59.64
C MET A 377 9.80 61.98 -61.17
N LYS A 378 9.37 60.84 -61.73
CA LYS A 378 9.33 60.64 -63.19
C LYS A 378 8.34 61.59 -63.84
N ALA A 379 7.13 61.70 -63.29
CA ALA A 379 6.15 62.68 -63.77
C ALA A 379 6.70 64.11 -63.66
N LEU A 380 7.34 64.47 -62.55
CA LEU A 380 7.96 65.77 -62.34
C LEU A 380 9.02 66.11 -63.42
N GLY A 381 9.89 65.15 -63.76
CA GLY A 381 10.88 65.31 -64.81
C GLY A 381 10.24 65.62 -66.17
N LEU A 382 9.21 64.84 -66.53
CA LEU A 382 8.47 65.03 -67.78
C LEU A 382 7.77 66.41 -67.83
N PHE A 383 7.13 66.85 -66.74
CA PHE A 383 6.49 68.17 -66.71
C PHE A 383 7.50 69.34 -66.79
N LYS A 384 8.71 69.18 -66.22
CA LYS A 384 9.78 70.19 -66.35
C LYS A 384 10.35 70.24 -67.76
N GLU A 385 10.53 69.08 -68.41
CA GLU A 385 11.03 68.98 -69.79
C GLU A 385 10.06 69.63 -70.80
N ILE A 386 8.76 69.55 -70.55
CA ILE A 386 7.72 70.18 -71.38
C ILE A 386 7.53 71.68 -71.03
N GLY A 387 8.19 72.17 -69.96
CA GLY A 387 8.10 73.58 -69.53
C GLY A 387 6.85 73.94 -68.73
N TRP A 388 6.10 72.94 -68.25
CA TRP A 388 4.87 73.11 -67.46
C TRP A 388 5.21 73.26 -65.97
N MET A 389 5.78 74.41 -65.63
CA MET A 389 6.32 74.67 -64.29
C MET A 389 5.27 74.68 -63.17
N ASN A 390 4.02 75.04 -63.48
CA ASN A 390 2.95 75.07 -62.48
C ASN A 390 2.53 73.66 -62.04
N GLU A 391 2.43 72.72 -62.98
CA GLU A 391 2.12 71.31 -62.72
C GLU A 391 3.30 70.61 -62.07
N ALA A 392 4.53 70.93 -62.49
CA ALA A 392 5.74 70.48 -61.82
C ALA A 392 5.77 70.90 -60.35
N ALA A 393 5.44 72.16 -60.03
CA ALA A 393 5.40 72.63 -58.64
C ALA A 393 4.37 71.88 -57.78
N LYS A 394 3.19 71.54 -58.33
CA LYS A 394 2.18 70.72 -57.62
C LYS A 394 2.64 69.29 -57.34
N ILE A 395 3.43 68.72 -58.26
CA ILE A 395 4.02 67.39 -58.08
C ILE A 395 5.12 67.43 -57.03
N GLU A 396 5.94 68.49 -57.00
CA GLU A 396 6.92 68.71 -55.92
C GLU A 396 6.26 68.77 -54.54
N GLU A 397 5.16 69.51 -54.40
CA GLU A 397 4.37 69.55 -53.17
C GLU A 397 3.82 68.17 -52.79
N SER A 398 3.35 67.39 -53.78
CA SER A 398 2.88 66.02 -53.56
C SER A 398 4.00 65.07 -53.10
N ILE A 399 5.21 65.23 -53.63
CA ILE A 399 6.41 64.49 -53.20
C ILE A 399 6.80 64.87 -51.77
N GLU A 400 6.69 66.15 -51.40
CA GLU A 400 6.97 66.61 -50.03
C GLU A 400 5.97 66.02 -49.02
N ILE A 401 4.67 65.97 -49.38
CA ILE A 401 3.65 65.30 -48.56
C ILE A 401 3.95 63.80 -48.41
N LEU A 402 4.41 63.13 -49.47
CA LEU A 402 4.81 61.72 -49.42
C LEU A 402 6.02 61.48 -48.52
N ASN A 403 7.02 62.37 -48.53
CA ASN A 403 8.18 62.28 -47.64
C ASN A 403 7.75 62.32 -46.17
N LYS A 404 6.83 63.23 -45.83
CA LYS A 404 6.31 63.34 -44.47
C LYS A 404 5.55 62.08 -44.04
N LYS A 405 4.71 61.53 -44.93
CA LYS A 405 3.98 60.28 -44.67
C LYS A 405 4.88 59.06 -44.53
N GLU A 406 5.99 59.03 -45.26
CA GLU A 406 7.02 57.99 -45.14
C GLU A 406 7.73 58.08 -43.78
N GLU A 407 8.09 59.28 -43.34
CA GLU A 407 8.70 59.52 -42.04
C GLU A 407 7.76 59.12 -40.89
N ASP A 408 6.49 59.53 -40.96
CA ASP A 408 5.46 59.14 -39.98
C ASP A 408 5.30 57.60 -39.91
N PHE A 409 5.33 56.92 -41.06
CA PHE A 409 5.25 55.47 -41.13
C PHE A 409 6.47 54.78 -40.50
N LEU A 410 7.68 55.31 -40.70
CA LEU A 410 8.90 54.78 -40.09
C LEU A 410 8.90 54.95 -38.56
N VAL A 411 8.45 56.11 -38.06
CA VAL A 411 8.30 56.35 -36.62
C VAL A 411 7.26 55.40 -36.00
N GLU A 412 6.13 55.19 -36.67
CA GLU A 412 5.09 54.25 -36.23
C GLU A 412 5.65 52.82 -36.15
N LYS A 413 6.42 52.39 -37.16
CA LYS A 413 7.11 51.09 -37.19
C LYS A 413 8.12 50.93 -36.05
N GLU A 414 8.98 51.93 -35.81
CA GLU A 414 9.96 51.88 -34.72
C GLU A 414 9.33 51.85 -33.31
N SER A 415 8.17 52.51 -33.14
CA SER A 415 7.42 52.46 -31.88
C SER A 415 6.83 51.07 -31.63
N PHE A 416 6.37 50.41 -32.69
CA PHE A 416 5.85 49.05 -32.65
C PHE A 416 6.95 48.03 -32.35
N ASP A 417 8.10 48.12 -33.04
CA ASP A 417 9.24 47.22 -32.84
C ASP A 417 9.77 47.30 -31.38
N ARG A 418 9.81 48.50 -30.79
CA ARG A 418 10.14 48.69 -29.36
C ARG A 418 9.14 48.02 -28.42
N HIS A 419 7.85 48.05 -28.75
CA HIS A 419 6.81 47.41 -27.94
C HIS A 419 6.85 45.87 -28.05
N VAL A 420 7.20 45.32 -29.20
CA VAL A 420 7.35 43.87 -29.39
C VAL A 420 8.57 43.35 -28.60
N LEU A 421 9.69 44.07 -28.64
CA LEU A 421 10.91 43.71 -27.90
C LEU A 421 10.69 43.73 -26.38
N SER A 422 9.97 44.73 -25.83
CA SER A 422 9.74 44.81 -24.38
C SER A 422 8.81 43.71 -23.84
N LYS A 423 7.87 43.20 -24.65
CA LYS A 423 7.03 42.05 -24.29
C LYS A 423 7.81 40.73 -24.33
N SER A 424 8.68 40.56 -25.33
CA SER A 424 9.55 39.38 -25.46
C SER A 424 10.48 39.22 -24.25
N ASP A 425 11.13 40.30 -23.82
CA ASP A 425 12.07 40.28 -22.68
C ASP A 425 11.37 40.01 -21.33
N GLY A 426 10.11 40.41 -21.18
CA GLY A 426 9.30 40.11 -20.00
C GLY A 426 8.95 38.63 -19.89
N GLU A 427 8.51 38.03 -21.00
CA GLU A 427 8.16 36.61 -21.06
C GLU A 427 9.38 35.68 -20.93
N GLU A 428 10.54 36.12 -21.42
CA GLU A 428 11.80 35.39 -21.29
C GLU A 428 12.30 35.36 -19.83
N ARG A 429 12.25 36.51 -19.13
CA ARG A 429 12.57 36.56 -17.68
C ARG A 429 11.62 35.71 -16.86
N GLU A 430 10.32 35.72 -17.17
CA GLU A 430 9.35 34.89 -16.47
C GLU A 430 9.58 33.38 -16.73
N ARG A 431 9.96 33.01 -17.97
CA ARG A 431 10.38 31.64 -18.30
C ARG A 431 11.65 31.23 -17.55
N GLU A 432 12.64 32.09 -17.41
CA GLU A 432 13.86 31.82 -16.66
C GLU A 432 13.61 31.67 -15.16
N GLU A 433 12.76 32.51 -14.57
CA GLU A 433 12.37 32.40 -13.16
C GLU A 433 11.59 31.12 -12.89
N ARG A 434 10.67 30.72 -13.78
CA ARG A 434 9.96 29.43 -13.70
C ARG A 434 10.92 28.24 -13.83
N LYS A 435 11.91 28.31 -14.73
CA LYS A 435 12.98 27.30 -14.86
C LYS A 435 13.83 27.22 -13.58
N LYS A 436 14.17 28.36 -12.98
CA LYS A 436 14.98 28.42 -11.75
C LYS A 436 14.20 27.89 -10.53
N ALA A 437 12.91 28.19 -10.44
CA ALA A 437 12.02 27.66 -9.41
C ALA A 437 11.83 26.14 -9.52
N THR A 438 11.62 25.63 -10.75
CA THR A 438 11.49 24.18 -11.00
C THR A 438 12.80 23.44 -10.74
N LEU A 439 13.96 24.00 -11.09
CA LEU A 439 15.27 23.42 -10.77
C LEU A 439 15.50 23.33 -9.25
N LYS A 440 15.14 24.39 -8.51
CA LYS A 440 15.24 24.42 -7.05
C LYS A 440 14.29 23.42 -6.39
N GLN A 441 13.11 23.19 -6.96
CA GLN A 441 12.17 22.17 -6.51
C GLN A 441 12.68 20.75 -6.81
N LEU A 442 13.28 20.53 -7.99
CA LEU A 442 13.93 19.27 -8.36
C LEU A 442 15.12 18.94 -7.46
N GLU A 443 15.96 19.91 -7.09
CA GLU A 443 17.05 19.70 -6.13
C GLU A 443 16.56 19.35 -4.72
N ARG A 444 15.51 20.01 -4.23
CA ARG A 444 14.87 19.66 -2.96
C ARG A 444 14.31 18.24 -3.01
N ASN A 445 13.61 17.89 -4.10
CA ASN A 445 13.08 16.55 -4.31
C ASN A 445 14.18 15.49 -4.43
N LYS A 446 15.31 15.82 -5.06
CA LYS A 446 16.49 14.95 -5.15
C LYS A 446 17.09 14.69 -3.77
N LYS A 447 17.29 15.72 -2.94
CA LYS A 447 17.79 15.58 -1.56
C LYS A 447 16.84 14.77 -0.68
N VAL A 448 15.53 14.95 -0.83
CA VAL A 448 14.52 14.13 -0.13
C VAL A 448 14.58 12.68 -0.61
N ARG A 449 14.69 12.43 -1.93
CA ARG A 449 14.87 11.09 -2.48
C ARG A 449 16.15 10.42 -1.99
N GLU A 450 17.27 11.13 -1.94
CA GLU A 450 18.53 10.62 -1.43
C GLU A 450 18.43 10.25 0.05
N LYS A 451 17.80 11.10 0.89
CA LYS A 451 17.52 10.77 2.30
C LYS A 451 16.60 9.56 2.46
N VAL A 452 15.54 9.48 1.68
CA VAL A 452 14.60 8.34 1.70
C VAL A 452 15.29 7.06 1.24
N ASN A 453 16.12 7.12 0.19
CA ASN A 453 16.88 5.97 -0.30
C ASN A 453 17.96 5.53 0.69
N ALA A 454 18.66 6.46 1.33
CA ALA A 454 19.62 6.16 2.38
C ALA A 454 18.94 5.49 3.59
N ARG A 455 17.76 5.99 4.00
CA ARG A 455 16.96 5.37 5.07
C ARG A 455 16.44 3.99 4.68
N LYS A 456 16.01 3.80 3.43
CA LYS A 456 15.62 2.48 2.89
C LYS A 456 16.79 1.51 2.85
N ALA A 457 17.98 1.96 2.46
CA ALA A 457 19.19 1.13 2.44
C ALA A 457 19.61 0.74 3.87
N ALA A 458 19.57 1.67 4.82
CA ALA A 458 19.84 1.39 6.23
C ALA A 458 18.83 0.37 6.80
N ASN A 459 17.52 0.60 6.60
CA ASN A 459 16.48 -0.34 7.03
C ASN A 459 16.62 -1.72 6.38
N LYS A 460 17.08 -1.79 5.12
CA LYS A 460 17.33 -3.07 4.45
C LYS A 460 18.45 -3.85 5.14
N VAL A 461 19.56 -3.19 5.48
CA VAL A 461 20.68 -3.82 6.21
C VAL A 461 20.24 -4.28 7.61
N THR A 462 19.46 -3.46 8.32
CA THR A 462 18.91 -3.86 9.63
C THR A 462 17.99 -5.08 9.49
N ARG A 463 17.14 -5.10 8.44
CA ARG A 463 16.27 -6.25 8.14
C ARG A 463 17.06 -7.53 7.88
N GLU A 464 18.08 -7.45 7.03
CA GLU A 464 18.93 -8.61 6.70
C GLU A 464 19.64 -9.17 7.94
N LYS A 465 20.03 -8.31 8.91
CA LYS A 465 20.58 -8.76 10.20
C LYS A 465 19.54 -9.43 11.08
N ILE A 466 18.36 -8.83 11.21
CA ILE A 466 17.24 -9.40 11.96
C ILE A 466 16.88 -10.79 11.41
N ASP A 467 16.73 -10.90 10.09
CA ASP A 467 16.40 -12.17 9.42
C ASP A 467 17.48 -13.24 9.68
N ALA A 468 18.76 -12.86 9.68
CA ALA A 468 19.86 -13.77 10.01
C ALA A 468 19.78 -14.30 11.45
N PHE A 469 19.51 -13.42 12.44
CA PHE A 469 19.33 -13.83 13.84
C PHE A 469 18.10 -14.72 14.04
N LEU A 470 16.99 -14.43 13.35
CA LEU A 470 15.80 -15.28 13.40
C LEU A 470 16.05 -16.68 12.79
N GLU A 471 16.79 -16.75 11.67
CA GLU A 471 17.17 -18.03 11.06
C GLU A 471 18.09 -18.85 11.96
N GLU A 472 19.05 -18.21 12.63
CA GLU A 472 19.97 -18.85 13.56
C GLU A 472 19.26 -19.30 14.84
N GLY A 473 18.38 -18.47 15.41
CA GLY A 473 17.50 -18.82 16.52
C GLY A 473 16.60 -20.02 16.21
N MET A 474 15.99 -20.06 15.01
CA MET A 474 15.22 -21.20 14.51
C MET A 474 16.08 -22.47 14.38
N LYS A 475 17.32 -22.35 13.94
CA LYS A 475 18.26 -23.47 13.79
C LYS A 475 18.62 -24.06 15.15
N HIS A 476 18.97 -23.22 16.13
CA HIS A 476 19.23 -23.64 17.51
C HIS A 476 18.00 -24.29 18.15
N PHE A 477 16.80 -23.73 17.92
CA PHE A 477 15.55 -24.31 18.40
C PHE A 477 15.32 -25.72 17.88
N LYS A 478 15.53 -25.95 16.57
CA LYS A 478 15.39 -27.27 15.93
C LYS A 478 16.41 -28.28 16.45
N ASN A 479 17.60 -27.81 16.79
CA ASN A 479 18.67 -28.63 17.37
C ASN A 479 18.48 -28.87 18.88
N ASN A 480 17.38 -28.41 19.46
CA ASN A 480 17.08 -28.46 20.90
C ASN A 480 18.11 -27.75 21.78
N ASP A 481 18.86 -26.81 21.20
CA ASP A 481 19.79 -25.91 21.88
C ASP A 481 19.02 -24.65 22.28
N LEU A 482 18.15 -24.82 23.28
CA LEU A 482 17.15 -23.81 23.65
C LEU A 482 17.80 -22.53 24.20
N VAL A 483 18.96 -22.63 24.86
CA VAL A 483 19.68 -21.47 25.42
C VAL A 483 20.23 -20.59 24.31
N MET A 484 20.89 -21.17 23.30
CA MET A 484 21.36 -20.40 22.15
C MET A 484 20.20 -19.88 21.31
N SER A 485 19.11 -20.65 21.19
CA SER A 485 17.92 -20.20 20.50
C SER A 485 17.33 -18.93 21.14
N GLU A 486 17.12 -18.94 22.46
CA GLU A 486 16.65 -17.77 23.21
C GLU A 486 17.52 -16.54 22.96
N LYS A 487 18.85 -16.72 23.01
CA LYS A 487 19.82 -15.65 22.80
C LYS A 487 19.72 -15.01 21.41
N GLU A 488 19.66 -15.82 20.35
CA GLU A 488 19.58 -15.29 18.98
C GLU A 488 18.22 -14.60 18.71
N TYR A 489 17.12 -15.11 19.27
CA TYR A 489 15.84 -14.43 19.20
C TYR A 489 15.83 -13.10 19.99
N MET A 490 16.50 -13.03 21.14
CA MET A 490 16.69 -11.76 21.88
C MET A 490 17.48 -10.74 21.05
N HIS A 491 18.53 -11.16 20.34
CA HIS A 491 19.26 -10.25 19.44
C HIS A 491 18.41 -9.75 18.27
N ALA A 492 17.53 -10.59 17.72
CA ALA A 492 16.56 -10.15 16.72
C ALA A 492 15.55 -9.15 17.31
N TYR A 493 15.07 -9.39 18.52
CA TYR A 493 14.14 -8.52 19.24
C TYR A 493 14.74 -7.12 19.47
N ASP A 494 15.96 -7.04 20.01
CA ASP A 494 16.64 -5.76 20.27
C ASP A 494 16.77 -4.92 18.98
N LEU A 495 17.17 -5.55 17.87
CA LEU A 495 17.29 -4.88 16.58
C LEU A 495 15.94 -4.45 15.99
N MET A 496 14.86 -5.20 16.24
CA MET A 496 13.50 -4.81 15.85
C MET A 496 13.01 -3.61 16.65
N MET A 497 13.28 -3.56 17.95
CA MET A 497 12.96 -2.42 18.81
C MET A 497 13.74 -1.16 18.40
N GLU A 498 15.05 -1.29 18.13
CA GLU A 498 15.87 -0.19 17.60
C GLU A 498 15.36 0.33 16.24
N ALA A 499 14.76 -0.54 15.43
CA ALA A 499 14.17 -0.20 14.13
C ALA A 499 12.76 0.40 14.22
N GLY A 500 12.13 0.37 15.40
CA GLY A 500 10.72 0.79 15.62
C GLY A 500 9.69 -0.20 15.08
N TRP A 501 10.00 -1.51 15.06
CA TRP A 501 9.12 -2.59 14.60
C TRP A 501 8.47 -3.31 15.78
N GLU A 502 7.72 -2.55 16.59
CA GLU A 502 7.20 -3.02 17.89
C GLU A 502 6.26 -4.23 17.76
N ASN A 503 5.43 -4.27 16.70
CA ASN A 503 4.49 -5.37 16.49
C ASN A 503 5.23 -6.67 16.15
N GLU A 504 6.23 -6.60 15.28
CA GLU A 504 7.07 -7.74 14.92
C GLU A 504 7.94 -8.18 16.11
N ALA A 505 8.48 -7.23 16.87
CA ALA A 505 9.23 -7.50 18.09
C ALA A 505 8.37 -8.25 19.12
N SER A 506 7.10 -7.86 19.30
CA SER A 506 6.16 -8.55 20.19
C SER A 506 5.99 -10.02 19.80
N SER A 507 5.88 -10.34 18.51
CA SER A 507 5.77 -11.73 18.05
C SER A 507 7.05 -12.54 18.28
N VAL A 508 8.22 -11.90 18.23
CA VAL A 508 9.50 -12.54 18.58
C VAL A 508 9.58 -12.80 20.09
N MET A 509 9.05 -11.89 20.91
CA MET A 509 8.96 -12.05 22.36
C MET A 509 8.10 -13.26 22.75
N ASP A 510 6.94 -13.44 22.13
CA ASP A 510 6.11 -14.64 22.34
C ASP A 510 6.89 -15.95 22.05
N THR A 511 7.79 -15.92 21.06
CA THR A 511 8.64 -17.05 20.72
C THR A 511 9.72 -17.29 21.78
N ILE A 512 10.31 -16.23 22.32
CA ILE A 512 11.26 -16.28 23.43
C ILE A 512 10.60 -16.88 24.68
N ASP A 513 9.39 -16.45 25.02
CA ASP A 513 8.67 -16.96 26.19
C ASP A 513 8.31 -18.44 26.03
N MET A 514 7.91 -18.88 24.83
CA MET A 514 7.74 -20.29 24.52
C MET A 514 9.04 -21.10 24.68
N ILE A 515 10.20 -20.53 24.32
CA ILE A 515 11.51 -21.18 24.49
C ILE A 515 11.86 -21.30 25.97
N ARG A 516 11.63 -20.24 26.76
CA ARG A 516 11.84 -20.23 28.22
C ARG A 516 10.98 -21.27 28.93
N GLU A 517 9.69 -21.35 28.58
CA GLU A 517 8.80 -22.36 29.14
C GLU A 517 9.29 -23.78 28.84
N LYS A 518 9.84 -24.02 27.64
CA LYS A 518 10.46 -25.32 27.30
C LYS A 518 11.74 -25.59 28.09
N LEU A 519 12.57 -24.58 28.36
CA LEU A 519 13.76 -24.70 29.20
C LEU A 519 13.38 -25.10 30.62
N GLU A 520 12.41 -24.41 31.23
CA GLU A 520 11.91 -24.72 32.57
C GLU A 520 11.37 -26.15 32.67
N ARG A 521 10.55 -26.59 31.71
CA ARG A 521 10.04 -27.97 31.68
C ARG A 521 11.16 -29.01 31.58
N ARG A 522 12.25 -28.69 30.86
CA ARG A 522 13.42 -29.57 30.75
C ARG A 522 14.17 -29.64 32.07
N ASP A 523 14.40 -28.50 32.71
CA ASP A 523 15.10 -28.43 33.99
C ASP A 523 14.30 -29.10 35.11
N ASP A 524 12.97 -28.90 35.16
CA ASP A 524 12.06 -29.62 36.05
C ASP A 524 12.10 -31.14 35.81
N SER A 525 12.17 -31.58 34.55
CA SER A 525 12.29 -32.99 34.23
C SER A 525 13.65 -33.55 34.66
N LEU A 526 14.73 -32.76 34.58
CA LEU A 526 16.05 -33.17 35.05
C LEU A 526 16.09 -33.24 36.58
N LEU A 527 15.52 -32.25 37.27
CA LEU A 527 15.36 -32.25 38.72
C LEU A 527 14.51 -33.43 39.21
N LYS A 528 13.42 -33.77 38.52
CA LYS A 528 12.62 -34.96 38.83
C LYS A 528 13.39 -36.26 38.61
N LYS A 529 14.21 -36.32 37.55
CA LYS A 529 15.10 -37.47 37.30
C LYS A 529 16.17 -37.59 38.37
N GLU A 530 16.87 -36.51 38.74
CA GLU A 530 17.85 -36.50 39.83
C GLU A 530 17.22 -36.95 41.16
N ARG A 531 16.03 -36.45 41.51
CA ARG A 531 15.30 -36.91 42.70
C ARG A 531 14.90 -38.39 42.64
N SER A 532 14.52 -38.90 41.46
CA SER A 532 14.18 -40.32 41.29
C SER A 532 15.40 -41.25 41.32
N VAL A 533 16.59 -40.74 40.97
CA VAL A 533 17.85 -41.49 40.98
C VAL A 533 18.41 -41.62 42.41
N ASP A 534 18.17 -40.62 43.27
CA ASP A 534 18.51 -40.72 44.70
C ASP A 534 17.55 -41.62 45.50
N GLU A 535 16.29 -41.77 45.06
CA GLU A 535 15.28 -42.58 45.77
C GLU A 535 15.19 -44.05 45.32
N SER A 536 15.81 -44.43 44.21
CA SER A 536 15.71 -45.81 43.67
C SER A 536 17.06 -46.40 43.28
N GLY A 537 17.95 -46.53 44.26
CA GLY A 537 19.04 -47.48 44.15
C GLY A 537 18.48 -48.88 43.88
N SER A 538 18.75 -49.41 42.68
CA SER A 538 18.41 -50.77 42.19
C SER A 538 17.16 -50.91 41.31
N PHE A 539 17.13 -50.30 40.11
CA PHE A 539 16.54 -50.96 38.92
C PHE A 539 16.92 -50.29 37.58
N THR A 540 18.21 -50.13 37.24
CA THR A 540 18.59 -49.36 36.02
C THR A 540 19.19 -50.15 34.87
N MET A 541 19.56 -51.43 35.00
CA MET A 541 20.25 -52.11 33.88
C MET A 541 19.37 -52.45 32.66
N GLY A 542 18.04 -52.56 32.80
CA GLY A 542 17.14 -52.92 31.68
C GLY A 542 16.48 -51.72 30.99
N VAL A 543 16.21 -50.65 31.72
CA VAL A 543 15.63 -49.43 31.17
C VAL A 543 16.69 -48.61 30.43
N GLU A 544 17.93 -48.58 30.93
CA GLU A 544 19.04 -47.89 30.25
C GLU A 544 19.27 -48.40 28.83
N GLN A 545 19.23 -49.71 28.58
CA GLN A 545 19.40 -50.26 27.21
C GLN A 545 18.25 -49.91 26.26
N ILE A 546 17.02 -49.77 26.77
CA ILE A 546 15.85 -49.39 25.95
C ILE A 546 15.85 -47.87 25.72
N THR A 547 16.20 -47.06 26.72
CA THR A 547 16.39 -45.62 26.51
C THR A 547 17.59 -45.30 25.63
N GLU A 548 18.69 -46.05 25.74
CA GLU A 548 19.91 -45.84 24.93
C GLU A 548 19.69 -46.26 23.47
N THR A 549 18.91 -47.33 23.21
CA THR A 549 18.51 -47.70 21.85
C THR A 549 17.48 -46.71 21.25
N MET A 550 16.55 -46.21 22.06
CA MET A 550 15.56 -45.22 21.60
C MET A 550 16.19 -43.83 21.41
N ASP A 551 17.17 -43.46 22.23
CA ASP A 551 17.96 -42.24 22.07
C ASP A 551 18.94 -42.37 20.88
N MET A 552 19.56 -43.52 20.65
CA MET A 552 20.31 -43.79 19.40
C MET A 552 19.42 -43.68 18.16
N MET A 553 18.19 -44.22 18.18
CA MET A 553 17.25 -44.10 17.05
C MET A 553 16.81 -42.65 16.82
N LYS A 554 16.52 -41.89 17.88
CA LYS A 554 16.23 -40.45 17.78
C LYS A 554 17.43 -39.67 17.28
N GLN A 555 18.63 -40.02 17.72
CA GLN A 555 19.87 -39.36 17.29
C GLN A 555 20.18 -39.67 15.83
N GLN A 556 19.91 -40.90 15.36
CA GLN A 556 19.97 -41.25 13.93
C GLN A 556 18.89 -40.52 13.11
N GLU A 557 17.68 -40.35 13.65
CA GLU A 557 16.62 -39.61 12.96
C GLU A 557 16.93 -38.10 12.89
N VAL A 558 17.50 -37.53 13.95
CA VAL A 558 18.00 -36.14 13.99
C VAL A 558 19.15 -35.98 13.01
N GLN A 559 20.14 -36.88 13.01
CA GLN A 559 21.26 -36.86 12.05
C GLN A 559 20.77 -37.03 10.61
N ALA A 560 19.77 -37.88 10.35
CA ALA A 560 19.17 -38.04 9.03
C ALA A 560 18.41 -36.78 8.58
N LYS A 561 17.68 -36.12 9.49
CA LYS A 561 17.00 -34.84 9.21
C LYS A 561 17.98 -33.69 9.03
N GLU A 562 19.05 -33.65 9.81
CA GLU A 562 20.15 -32.69 9.66
C GLU A 562 20.89 -32.90 8.34
N ALA A 563 21.18 -34.14 7.96
CA ALA A 563 21.77 -34.47 6.66
C ALA A 563 20.85 -34.04 5.51
N GLN A 564 19.55 -34.33 5.59
CA GLN A 564 18.58 -33.88 4.59
C GLN A 564 18.44 -32.35 4.54
N MET A 565 18.47 -31.67 5.69
CA MET A 565 18.43 -30.20 5.75
C MET A 565 19.71 -29.60 5.18
N LYS A 566 20.88 -30.16 5.52
CA LYS A 566 22.18 -29.75 4.99
C LYS A 566 22.24 -29.96 3.48
N GLU A 567 21.79 -31.10 2.97
CA GLU A 567 21.70 -31.38 1.53
C GLU A 567 20.75 -30.39 0.83
N LYS A 568 19.59 -30.07 1.43
CA LYS A 568 18.67 -29.05 0.91
C LYS A 568 19.28 -27.64 0.91
N MET A 569 20.01 -27.28 1.97
CA MET A 569 20.68 -25.98 2.07
C MET A 569 21.84 -25.86 1.08
N GLU A 570 22.63 -26.91 0.92
CA GLU A 570 23.71 -27.00 -0.07
C GLU A 570 23.13 -26.93 -1.50
N LYS A 571 22.02 -27.62 -1.77
CA LYS A 571 21.31 -27.52 -3.06
C LYS A 571 20.80 -26.11 -3.34
N LYS A 572 20.17 -25.45 -2.35
CA LYS A 572 19.72 -24.06 -2.47
C LYS A 572 20.88 -23.07 -2.66
N ALA A 573 21.98 -23.27 -1.93
CA ALA A 573 23.18 -22.45 -2.08
C ALA A 573 23.79 -22.62 -3.48
N LEU A 574 23.84 -23.86 -4.00
CA LEU A 574 24.28 -24.16 -5.36
C LEU A 574 23.37 -23.49 -6.41
N GLU A 575 22.05 -23.57 -6.23
CA GLU A 575 21.06 -22.91 -7.10
C GLU A 575 21.25 -21.38 -7.11
N LYS A 576 21.49 -20.77 -5.93
CA LYS A 576 21.75 -19.33 -5.82
C LYS A 576 23.05 -18.91 -6.53
N VAL A 577 24.13 -19.68 -6.37
CA VAL A 577 25.39 -19.44 -7.09
C VAL A 577 25.21 -19.57 -8.60
N LYS A 578 24.41 -20.53 -9.06
CA LYS A 578 24.06 -20.67 -10.50
C LYS A 578 23.25 -19.49 -10.99
N GLN A 579 22.30 -19.01 -10.19
CA GLN A 579 21.48 -17.85 -10.49
C GLN A 579 22.33 -16.58 -10.64
N GLU A 580 23.23 -16.30 -9.69
CA GLU A 580 24.13 -15.14 -9.74
C GLU A 580 25.01 -15.19 -11.00
N LYS A 581 25.65 -16.33 -11.27
CA LYS A 581 26.47 -16.53 -12.49
C LYS A 581 25.67 -16.35 -13.77
N MET A 582 24.39 -16.77 -13.79
CA MET A 582 23.51 -16.56 -14.93
C MET A 582 23.29 -15.07 -15.18
N PHE A 583 23.02 -14.29 -14.13
CA PHE A 583 22.83 -12.84 -14.25
C PHE A 583 24.11 -12.11 -14.66
N ASP A 584 25.28 -12.51 -14.15
CA ASP A 584 26.57 -11.96 -14.57
C ASP A 584 26.78 -12.17 -16.08
N HIS A 585 26.44 -13.35 -16.59
CA HIS A 585 26.50 -13.64 -18.03
C HIS A 585 25.50 -12.81 -18.84
N LEU A 586 24.30 -12.52 -18.31
CA LEU A 586 23.35 -11.62 -18.97
C LEU A 586 23.84 -10.18 -19.00
N ALA A 587 24.40 -9.69 -17.90
CA ALA A 587 24.97 -8.35 -17.82
C ALA A 587 26.12 -8.18 -18.82
N ALA A 588 27.06 -9.14 -18.85
CA ALA A 588 28.15 -9.15 -19.81
C ALA A 588 27.64 -9.23 -21.26
N ALA A 589 26.60 -10.02 -21.53
CA ALA A 589 26.00 -10.10 -22.86
C ALA A 589 25.42 -8.75 -23.31
N GLN A 590 24.73 -8.04 -22.42
CA GLN A 590 24.20 -6.69 -22.70
C GLN A 590 25.31 -5.66 -22.90
N GLU A 591 26.41 -5.75 -22.17
CA GLU A 591 27.57 -4.87 -22.37
C GLU A 591 28.22 -5.11 -23.74
N PHE A 592 28.42 -6.38 -24.13
CA PHE A 592 28.92 -6.72 -25.47
C PHE A 592 27.97 -6.28 -26.59
N MET A 593 26.65 -6.31 -26.36
CA MET A 593 25.67 -5.75 -27.30
C MET A 593 25.87 -4.25 -27.50
N LYS A 594 26.14 -3.49 -26.42
CA LYS A 594 26.42 -2.04 -26.50
C LYS A 594 27.73 -1.76 -27.25
N SER A 595 28.78 -2.54 -27.00
CA SER A 595 30.08 -2.43 -27.67
C SER A 595 30.11 -2.96 -29.11
N ARG A 596 28.97 -3.45 -29.64
CA ARG A 596 28.84 -4.07 -30.97
C ARG A 596 29.74 -5.29 -31.17
N GLU A 597 30.08 -5.99 -30.09
CA GLU A 597 30.83 -7.24 -30.08
C GLU A 597 29.89 -8.45 -30.06
N TYR A 598 29.07 -8.59 -31.11
CA TYR A 598 27.95 -9.53 -31.12
C TYR A 598 28.36 -11.01 -30.95
N THR A 599 29.59 -11.38 -31.32
CA THR A 599 30.13 -12.72 -31.08
C THR A 599 30.30 -13.02 -29.59
N ASN A 600 30.78 -12.05 -28.82
CA ASN A 600 30.97 -12.17 -27.38
C ASN A 600 29.61 -12.12 -26.66
N ALA A 601 28.70 -11.26 -27.12
CA ALA A 601 27.32 -11.21 -26.61
C ALA A 601 26.61 -12.57 -26.75
N LEU A 602 26.67 -13.19 -27.94
CA LEU A 602 26.07 -14.50 -28.19
C LEU A 602 26.67 -15.60 -27.32
N ARG A 603 27.99 -15.56 -27.07
CA ARG A 603 28.66 -16.51 -26.19
C ARG A 603 28.19 -16.36 -24.74
N SER A 604 28.05 -15.12 -24.26
CA SER A 604 27.57 -14.84 -22.90
C SER A 604 26.09 -15.20 -22.72
N TYR A 605 25.22 -14.89 -23.71
CA TYR A 605 23.83 -15.35 -23.69
C TYR A 605 23.72 -16.88 -23.69
N HIS A 606 24.56 -17.59 -24.43
CA HIS A 606 24.54 -19.05 -24.44
C HIS A 606 24.93 -19.66 -23.08
N LYS A 607 25.91 -19.05 -22.37
CA LYS A 607 26.26 -19.46 -21.00
C LYS A 607 25.11 -19.20 -20.02
N ALA A 608 24.44 -18.05 -20.14
CA ALA A 608 23.26 -17.75 -19.34
C ALA A 608 22.10 -18.72 -19.63
N LEU A 609 21.87 -19.05 -20.92
CA LEU A 609 20.85 -20.01 -21.35
C LEU A 609 21.07 -21.39 -20.71
N LYS A 610 22.30 -21.90 -20.76
CA LYS A 610 22.65 -23.19 -20.15
C LYS A 610 22.38 -23.20 -18.64
N LEU A 611 22.74 -22.12 -17.93
CA LEU A 611 22.45 -22.01 -16.49
C LEU A 611 20.95 -21.90 -16.20
N ALA A 612 20.19 -21.21 -17.06
CA ALA A 612 18.73 -21.13 -16.94
C ALA A 612 18.04 -22.49 -17.19
N GLU A 613 18.54 -23.29 -18.14
CA GLU A 613 18.08 -24.67 -18.39
C GLU A 613 18.41 -25.58 -17.21
N GLU A 614 19.61 -25.49 -16.65
CA GLU A 614 20.00 -26.25 -15.45
C GLU A 614 19.13 -25.92 -14.22
N LEU A 615 18.63 -24.68 -14.14
CA LEU A 615 17.69 -24.24 -13.10
C LEU A 615 16.22 -24.54 -13.43
N SER A 616 15.93 -25.11 -14.62
CA SER A 616 14.56 -25.33 -15.12
C SER A 616 13.71 -24.05 -15.23
N TRP A 617 14.33 -22.90 -15.51
CA TRP A 617 13.68 -21.59 -15.63
C TRP A 617 13.12 -21.35 -17.03
N THR A 618 12.04 -22.04 -17.38
CA THR A 618 11.51 -22.11 -18.76
C THR A 618 11.12 -20.76 -19.37
N SER A 619 10.67 -19.78 -18.56
CA SER A 619 10.37 -18.43 -19.06
C SER A 619 11.64 -17.69 -19.48
N GLN A 620 12.67 -17.71 -18.62
CA GLN A 620 13.93 -17.01 -18.86
C GLN A 620 14.70 -17.67 -20.01
N VAL A 621 14.59 -19.00 -20.17
CA VAL A 621 15.13 -19.70 -21.35
C VAL A 621 14.56 -19.12 -22.65
N ARG A 622 13.25 -18.83 -22.70
CA ARG A 622 12.61 -18.19 -23.86
C ARG A 622 13.16 -16.78 -24.10
N ASP A 623 13.18 -15.95 -23.05
CA ASP A 623 13.63 -14.57 -23.16
C ASP A 623 15.11 -14.48 -23.62
N ILE A 624 15.98 -15.32 -23.06
CA ILE A 624 17.40 -15.39 -23.44
C ILE A 624 17.56 -15.85 -24.89
N SER A 625 16.76 -16.82 -25.33
CA SER A 625 16.74 -17.28 -26.73
C SER A 625 16.34 -16.15 -27.69
N ASP A 626 15.31 -15.36 -27.33
CA ASP A 626 14.87 -14.21 -28.13
C ASP A 626 15.98 -13.14 -28.23
N PHE A 627 16.68 -12.85 -27.12
CA PHE A 627 17.84 -11.96 -27.14
C PHE A 627 18.99 -12.49 -28.01
N MET A 628 19.22 -13.81 -28.04
CA MET A 628 20.20 -14.42 -28.94
C MET A 628 19.82 -14.25 -30.42
N VAL A 629 18.53 -14.37 -30.77
CA VAL A 629 18.04 -14.16 -32.14
C VAL A 629 18.32 -12.71 -32.57
N GLU A 630 18.02 -11.73 -31.72
CA GLU A 630 18.28 -10.33 -32.03
C GLU A 630 19.79 -10.05 -32.17
N ALA A 631 20.62 -10.60 -31.26
CA ALA A 631 22.07 -10.47 -31.36
C ALA A 631 22.64 -11.06 -32.67
N ARG A 632 22.11 -12.19 -33.16
CA ARG A 632 22.47 -12.76 -34.48
C ARG A 632 22.10 -11.83 -35.63
N LYS A 633 20.90 -11.26 -35.59
CA LYS A 633 20.41 -10.32 -36.62
C LYS A 633 21.29 -9.07 -36.70
N GLN A 634 21.74 -8.54 -35.55
CA GLN A 634 22.65 -7.39 -35.51
C GLN A 634 24.06 -7.75 -35.99
N LYS A 635 24.56 -8.94 -35.64
CA LYS A 635 25.84 -9.46 -36.16
C LYS A 635 25.83 -9.55 -37.69
N GLU A 636 24.78 -10.14 -38.25
CA GLU A 636 24.66 -10.31 -39.71
C GLU A 636 24.62 -8.96 -40.42
N LYS A 637 23.87 -7.98 -39.90
CA LYS A 637 23.88 -6.60 -40.42
C LYS A 637 25.29 -5.99 -40.40
N GLN A 638 26.05 -6.20 -39.32
CA GLN A 638 27.42 -5.68 -39.21
C GLN A 638 28.37 -6.36 -40.22
N GLU A 639 28.24 -7.67 -40.44
CA GLU A 639 29.02 -8.39 -41.44
C GLU A 639 28.66 -7.98 -42.87
N GLN A 640 27.38 -7.77 -43.17
CA GLN A 640 26.94 -7.23 -44.47
C GLN A 640 27.53 -5.85 -44.72
N LEU A 641 27.56 -4.98 -43.69
CA LEU A 641 28.22 -3.67 -43.76
C LEU A 641 29.72 -3.81 -44.02
N LYS A 642 30.42 -4.70 -43.30
CA LYS A 642 31.86 -4.96 -43.52
C LYS A 642 32.14 -5.51 -44.93
N LYS A 643 31.32 -6.44 -45.43
CA LYS A 643 31.42 -6.96 -46.80
C LYS A 643 31.18 -5.87 -47.85
N SER A 644 30.23 -4.97 -47.62
CA SER A 644 29.99 -3.83 -48.51
C SER A 644 31.15 -2.84 -48.53
N LYS A 645 31.77 -2.57 -47.36
CA LYS A 645 32.97 -1.71 -47.25
C LYS A 645 34.19 -2.35 -47.90
N ALA A 646 34.46 -3.63 -47.64
CA ALA A 646 35.57 -4.35 -48.26
C ALA A 646 35.43 -4.49 -49.79
N ARG A 647 34.18 -4.51 -50.32
CA ARG A 647 33.94 -4.43 -51.76
C ARG A 647 34.25 -3.04 -52.32
N LYS A 648 33.90 -1.96 -51.61
CA LYS A 648 34.29 -0.59 -52.00
C LYS A 648 35.80 -0.39 -51.96
N GLU A 649 36.47 -0.86 -50.92
CA GLU A 649 37.91 -0.71 -50.73
C GLU A 649 38.72 -1.56 -51.74
N LYS A 650 38.21 -2.71 -52.17
CA LYS A 650 38.78 -3.48 -53.29
C LYS A 650 38.56 -2.85 -54.66
N VAL A 651 37.56 -1.99 -54.80
CA VAL A 651 37.31 -1.20 -56.02
C VAL A 651 38.18 0.06 -56.04
N GLU A 652 38.50 0.63 -54.87
CA GLU A 652 39.42 1.79 -54.76
C GLU A 652 40.91 1.44 -54.88
N ASN A 653 41.34 0.23 -54.50
CA ASN A 653 42.77 -0.16 -54.49
C ASN A 653 43.17 -1.13 -55.62
N GLY A 654 42.34 -1.30 -56.65
CA GLY A 654 42.64 -2.14 -57.81
C GLY A 654 42.94 -1.33 -59.06
N ASP A 655 44.22 -1.16 -59.40
CA ASP A 655 44.69 -0.72 -60.72
C ASP A 655 44.12 -1.65 -61.80
N GLY A 656 43.18 -1.14 -62.58
CA GLY A 656 42.51 -1.90 -63.62
C GLY A 656 41.49 -1.05 -64.37
N ALA A 657 42.00 -0.18 -65.23
CA ALA A 657 41.21 0.56 -66.20
C ALA A 657 40.29 -0.38 -67.00
N SER A 658 38.96 -0.21 -66.87
CA SER A 658 37.97 -0.35 -67.95
C SER A 658 36.55 -0.31 -67.39
N ALA A 659 35.68 0.43 -68.08
CA ALA A 659 34.22 0.52 -67.95
C ALA A 659 33.68 1.26 -66.71
N ALA A 660 33.55 2.57 -66.90
CA ALA A 660 32.58 3.42 -66.22
C ALA A 660 31.15 2.91 -66.41
N GLU A 661 30.36 2.86 -65.31
CA GLU A 661 28.94 3.26 -65.18
C GLU A 661 28.32 2.74 -63.85
N PRO A 662 27.28 3.40 -63.30
CA PRO A 662 27.36 4.43 -62.27
C PRO A 662 27.28 3.84 -60.83
N SER A 663 28.32 4.08 -60.01
CA SER A 663 28.37 3.64 -58.59
C SER A 663 27.67 4.60 -57.60
N VAL A 664 27.11 5.72 -58.08
CA VAL A 664 26.39 6.72 -57.27
C VAL A 664 25.08 6.16 -56.68
N ASP A 665 24.48 5.16 -57.32
CA ASP A 665 23.17 4.61 -56.90
C ASP A 665 23.27 3.68 -55.66
N LEU A 666 24.44 3.10 -55.38
CA LEU A 666 24.60 2.20 -54.22
C LEU A 666 24.76 2.96 -52.90
N GLU A 667 25.43 4.12 -52.92
CA GLU A 667 25.53 5.00 -51.75
C GLU A 667 24.24 5.73 -51.46
N ALA A 668 23.55 6.22 -52.49
CA ALA A 668 22.21 6.77 -52.37
C ALA A 668 21.23 5.74 -51.77
N LYS A 669 21.27 4.47 -52.21
CA LYS A 669 20.47 3.39 -51.61
C LYS A 669 20.86 3.07 -50.17
N GLN A 670 22.14 3.16 -49.81
CA GLN A 670 22.59 2.88 -48.44
C GLN A 670 22.21 4.02 -47.47
N GLN A 671 22.32 5.27 -47.92
CA GLN A 671 21.87 6.45 -47.19
C GLN A 671 20.35 6.49 -47.07
N ALA A 672 19.61 6.18 -48.15
CA ALA A 672 18.15 6.05 -48.10
C ALA A 672 17.72 4.97 -47.11
N ARG A 673 18.43 3.83 -47.05
CA ARG A 673 18.11 2.75 -46.09
C ARG A 673 18.46 3.11 -44.64
N ILE A 674 19.46 3.96 -44.40
CA ILE A 674 19.77 4.50 -43.07
C ILE A 674 18.71 5.53 -42.67
N ALA A 675 18.36 6.45 -43.58
CA ALA A 675 17.30 7.43 -43.39
C ALA A 675 15.95 6.76 -43.11
N ASP A 676 15.59 5.70 -43.83
CA ASP A 676 14.39 4.89 -43.57
C ASP A 676 14.46 4.23 -42.19
N GLN A 677 15.61 3.70 -41.78
CA GLN A 677 15.75 3.10 -40.44
C GLN A 677 15.70 4.13 -39.31
N GLU A 678 16.25 5.33 -39.53
CA GLU A 678 16.18 6.44 -38.59
C GLU A 678 14.76 6.99 -38.50
N SER A 679 14.05 7.10 -39.63
CA SER A 679 12.63 7.45 -39.68
C SER A 679 11.77 6.43 -38.93
N ILE A 680 11.96 5.13 -39.14
CA ILE A 680 11.23 4.08 -38.41
C ILE A 680 11.56 4.12 -36.90
N ARG A 681 12.80 4.46 -36.52
CA ARG A 681 13.17 4.62 -35.11
C ARG A 681 12.53 5.85 -34.48
N ALA A 682 12.53 6.97 -35.19
CA ALA A 682 11.88 8.20 -34.75
C ALA A 682 10.37 7.98 -34.57
N GLU A 683 9.71 7.34 -35.53
CA GLU A 683 8.28 7.00 -35.46
C GLU A 683 7.97 6.08 -34.27
N LYS A 684 8.82 5.08 -34.01
CA LYS A 684 8.67 4.20 -32.83
C LYS A 684 8.86 4.96 -31.52
N GLN A 685 9.81 5.88 -31.46
CA GLN A 685 10.08 6.68 -30.27
C GLN A 685 8.94 7.68 -30.01
N GLU A 686 8.40 8.29 -31.06
CA GLU A 686 7.23 9.17 -30.99
C GLU A 686 5.99 8.41 -30.48
N LYS A 687 5.71 7.22 -31.04
CA LYS A 687 4.65 6.32 -30.55
C LYS A 687 4.87 5.92 -29.09
N GLN A 688 6.11 5.66 -28.69
CA GLN A 688 6.44 5.34 -27.31
C GLN A 688 6.12 6.52 -26.37
N GLU A 689 6.55 7.74 -26.71
CA GLU A 689 6.26 8.94 -25.91
C GLU A 689 4.76 9.24 -25.86
N MET A 690 4.05 9.09 -26.99
CA MET A 690 2.60 9.20 -27.06
C MET A 690 1.90 8.23 -26.10
N MET A 691 2.32 6.96 -26.09
CA MET A 691 1.76 5.96 -25.18
C MET A 691 1.97 6.35 -23.70
N PHE A 692 3.16 6.81 -23.31
CA PHE A 692 3.43 7.21 -21.93
C PHE A 692 2.63 8.45 -21.52
N ASN A 693 2.46 9.43 -22.41
CA ASN A 693 1.61 10.59 -22.16
C ASN A 693 0.15 10.18 -21.96
N LEU A 694 -0.37 9.26 -22.79
CA LEU A 694 -1.73 8.73 -22.64
C LEU A 694 -1.91 8.00 -21.29
N LEU A 695 -0.93 7.20 -20.86
CA LEU A 695 -0.97 6.54 -19.55
C LEU A 695 -0.90 7.52 -18.38
N SER A 696 -0.12 8.59 -18.49
CA SER A 696 -0.07 9.66 -17.48
C SER A 696 -1.43 10.35 -17.37
N ASN A 697 -2.00 10.77 -18.50
CA ASN A 697 -3.30 11.44 -18.55
C ASN A 697 -4.43 10.52 -18.02
N ALA A 698 -4.40 9.23 -18.36
CA ALA A 698 -5.35 8.25 -17.83
C ALA A 698 -5.26 8.11 -16.31
N ARG A 699 -4.04 8.20 -15.75
CA ARG A 699 -3.80 8.15 -14.31
C ARG A 699 -4.29 9.42 -13.61
N ASP A 700 -4.11 10.59 -14.22
CA ASP A 700 -4.60 11.86 -13.69
C ASP A 700 -6.14 11.89 -13.71
N ALA A 701 -6.77 11.40 -14.78
CA ALA A 701 -8.22 11.21 -14.86
C ALA A 701 -8.75 10.21 -13.82
N MET A 702 -8.01 9.14 -13.52
CA MET A 702 -8.32 8.23 -12.41
C MET A 702 -8.28 8.91 -11.04
N GLN A 703 -7.37 9.88 -10.84
CA GLN A 703 -7.24 10.61 -9.58
C GLN A 703 -8.32 11.68 -9.42
N SER A 704 -8.72 12.35 -10.51
CA SER A 704 -9.82 13.31 -10.53
C SER A 704 -11.21 12.65 -10.46
N LYS A 705 -11.27 11.30 -10.43
CA LYS A 705 -12.49 10.48 -10.50
C LYS A 705 -13.26 10.62 -11.82
N ASP A 706 -12.64 11.16 -12.86
CA ASP A 706 -13.20 11.11 -14.21
C ASP A 706 -12.88 9.76 -14.86
N PHE A 707 -13.63 8.74 -14.42
CA PHE A 707 -13.37 7.36 -14.84
C PHE A 707 -13.68 7.13 -16.33
N ASP A 708 -14.56 7.93 -16.93
CA ASP A 708 -14.87 7.84 -18.36
C ASP A 708 -13.65 8.29 -19.19
N GLN A 709 -13.09 9.45 -18.86
CA GLN A 709 -11.89 9.95 -19.52
C GLN A 709 -10.68 9.04 -19.28
N ALA A 710 -10.53 8.47 -18.08
CA ALA A 710 -9.47 7.51 -17.80
C ALA A 710 -9.56 6.25 -18.68
N ILE A 711 -10.76 5.69 -18.83
CA ILE A 711 -10.99 4.50 -19.67
C ILE A 711 -10.64 4.80 -21.13
N GLU A 712 -11.06 5.95 -21.65
CA GLU A 712 -10.73 6.40 -23.01
C GLU A 712 -9.21 6.50 -23.21
N LYS A 713 -8.49 7.18 -22.30
CA LYS A 713 -7.04 7.35 -22.42
C LYS A 713 -6.26 6.03 -22.26
N PHE A 714 -6.73 5.11 -21.44
CA PHE A 714 -6.16 3.76 -21.39
C PHE A 714 -6.45 2.96 -22.67
N GLN A 715 -7.60 3.14 -23.31
CA GLN A 715 -7.90 2.51 -24.61
C GLN A 715 -7.02 3.06 -25.73
N ASP A 716 -6.81 4.38 -25.76
CA ASP A 716 -5.86 5.01 -26.69
C ASP A 716 -4.45 4.46 -26.50
N ALA A 717 -3.99 4.37 -25.23
CA ALA A 717 -2.68 3.80 -24.92
C ALA A 717 -2.56 2.33 -25.32
N LEU A 718 -3.66 1.56 -25.23
CA LEU A 718 -3.72 0.17 -25.64
C LEU A 718 -3.53 0.02 -27.16
N LEU A 719 -4.10 0.91 -27.97
CA LEU A 719 -3.93 0.92 -29.42
C LEU A 719 -2.48 1.19 -29.79
N VAL A 720 -1.84 2.19 -29.17
CA VAL A 720 -0.43 2.50 -29.41
C VAL A 720 0.48 1.34 -28.96
N ALA A 721 0.16 0.66 -27.86
CA ALA A 721 0.90 -0.51 -27.39
C ALA A 721 0.76 -1.72 -28.34
N LEU A 722 -0.40 -1.89 -28.98
CA LEU A 722 -0.63 -2.90 -30.02
C LEU A 722 0.20 -2.61 -31.27
N ASP A 723 0.26 -1.35 -31.72
CA ASP A 723 1.07 -0.93 -32.87
C ASP A 723 2.57 -1.14 -32.62
N LEU A 724 3.03 -0.96 -31.37
CA LEU A 724 4.42 -1.23 -30.96
C LEU A 724 4.70 -2.71 -30.69
N ASN A 725 3.67 -3.56 -30.66
CA ASN A 725 3.73 -4.98 -30.29
C ASN A 725 4.30 -5.24 -28.89
N TRP A 726 3.93 -4.40 -27.91
CA TRP A 726 4.40 -4.47 -26.52
C TRP A 726 3.49 -5.35 -25.65
N THR A 727 3.63 -6.67 -25.80
CA THR A 727 2.71 -7.68 -25.23
C THR A 727 2.57 -7.64 -23.71
N SER A 728 3.64 -7.31 -22.97
CA SER A 728 3.57 -7.16 -21.51
C SER A 728 2.69 -5.96 -21.10
N GLN A 729 2.91 -4.80 -21.72
CA GLN A 729 2.21 -3.56 -21.39
C GLN A 729 0.74 -3.63 -21.82
N ILE A 730 0.43 -4.33 -22.91
CA ILE A 730 -0.95 -4.62 -23.32
C ILE A 730 -1.76 -5.28 -22.19
N ARG A 731 -1.15 -6.20 -21.44
CA ARG A 731 -1.80 -6.86 -20.30
C ARG A 731 -2.08 -5.87 -19.18
N ASP A 732 -1.06 -5.10 -18.78
CA ASP A 732 -1.16 -4.13 -17.69
C ASP A 732 -2.23 -3.05 -18.00
N ILE A 733 -2.27 -2.55 -19.24
CA ILE A 733 -3.25 -1.55 -19.67
C ILE A 733 -4.68 -2.11 -19.62
N LYS A 734 -4.89 -3.38 -20.00
CA LYS A 734 -6.22 -4.04 -19.89
C LYS A 734 -6.66 -4.18 -18.43
N ASP A 735 -5.73 -4.47 -17.52
CA ASP A 735 -6.01 -4.55 -16.09
C ASP A 735 -6.38 -3.16 -15.54
N PHE A 736 -5.69 -2.09 -15.97
CA PHE A 736 -6.05 -0.71 -15.62
C PHE A 736 -7.44 -0.30 -16.15
N ILE A 737 -7.80 -0.66 -17.38
CA ILE A 737 -9.14 -0.42 -17.94
C ILE A 737 -10.21 -1.12 -17.08
N SER A 738 -9.95 -2.37 -16.68
CA SER A 738 -10.89 -3.15 -15.86
C SER A 738 -11.08 -2.54 -14.47
N SER A 739 -9.99 -2.08 -13.85
CA SER A 739 -10.01 -1.36 -12.58
C SER A 739 -10.77 -0.04 -12.67
N ALA A 740 -10.55 0.76 -13.72
CA ALA A 740 -11.25 2.01 -13.95
C ALA A 740 -12.77 1.79 -14.15
N LYS A 741 -13.17 0.76 -14.91
CA LYS A 741 -14.58 0.37 -15.07
C LYS A 741 -15.23 -0.02 -13.74
N GLN A 742 -14.54 -0.81 -12.92
CA GLN A 742 -15.07 -1.20 -11.62
C GLN A 742 -15.29 0.01 -10.70
N LYS A 743 -14.32 0.94 -10.65
CA LYS A 743 -14.46 2.17 -9.85
C LYS A 743 -15.58 3.08 -10.35
N ARG A 744 -15.75 3.19 -11.67
CA ARG A 744 -16.88 3.90 -12.27
C ARG A 744 -18.22 3.34 -11.80
N THR A 745 -18.40 2.02 -11.82
CA THR A 745 -19.66 1.38 -11.40
C THR A 745 -20.00 1.70 -9.94
N VAL A 746 -19.00 1.64 -9.06
CA VAL A 746 -19.17 1.98 -7.64
C VAL A 746 -19.58 3.45 -7.46
N GLU A 747 -18.92 4.39 -8.15
CA GLU A 747 -19.26 5.81 -8.04
C GLU A 747 -20.63 6.13 -8.67
N GLN A 748 -21.00 5.46 -9.76
CA GLN A 748 -22.33 5.57 -10.36
C GLN A 748 -23.41 5.09 -9.40
N GLN A 749 -23.21 3.93 -8.75
CA GLN A 749 -24.14 3.44 -7.71
C GLN A 749 -24.26 4.43 -6.55
N ARG A 750 -23.16 5.08 -6.17
CA ARG A 750 -23.17 6.12 -5.14
C ARG A 750 -23.96 7.35 -5.58
N MET A 751 -23.78 7.81 -6.82
CA MET A 751 -24.52 8.94 -7.38
C MET A 751 -26.02 8.64 -7.55
N ASP A 752 -26.37 7.44 -8.00
CA ASP A 752 -27.75 7.00 -8.11
C ASP A 752 -28.41 6.95 -6.72
N ARG A 753 -27.69 6.49 -5.70
CA ARG A 753 -28.18 6.50 -4.31
C ARG A 753 -28.41 7.91 -3.78
N VAL A 754 -27.56 8.87 -4.12
CA VAL A 754 -27.77 10.29 -3.79
C VAL A 754 -29.02 10.83 -4.49
N LYS A 755 -29.18 10.55 -5.79
CA LYS A 755 -30.38 10.96 -6.55
C LYS A 755 -31.66 10.34 -6.01
N THR A 756 -31.64 9.08 -5.56
CA THR A 756 -32.81 8.47 -4.91
C THR A 756 -33.14 9.16 -3.59
N LEU A 757 -32.12 9.51 -2.80
CA LEU A 757 -32.33 10.24 -1.54
C LEU A 757 -32.86 11.67 -1.79
N GLU A 758 -32.41 12.33 -2.85
CA GLU A 758 -32.94 13.63 -3.29
C GLU A 758 -34.39 13.51 -3.78
N ALA A 759 -34.70 12.52 -4.62
CA ALA A 759 -36.05 12.27 -5.11
C ALA A 759 -37.02 11.92 -3.97
N ASP A 760 -36.58 11.12 -3.00
CA ASP A 760 -37.37 10.81 -1.80
C ASP A 760 -37.58 12.06 -0.93
N SER A 761 -36.57 12.94 -0.82
CA SER A 761 -36.70 14.23 -0.13
C SER A 761 -37.68 15.17 -0.84
N ASP A 762 -37.70 15.19 -2.18
CA ASP A 762 -38.65 15.96 -2.98
C ASP A 762 -40.07 15.40 -2.88
N LEU A 763 -40.22 14.07 -2.81
CA LEU A 763 -41.51 13.41 -2.66
C LEU A 763 -42.13 13.72 -1.30
N VAL A 764 -41.32 13.66 -0.23
CA VAL A 764 -41.70 14.09 1.12
C VAL A 764 -42.09 15.57 1.12
N SER A 765 -41.34 16.42 0.42
CA SER A 765 -41.66 17.86 0.30
C SER A 765 -42.97 18.11 -0.45
N ARG A 766 -43.33 17.27 -1.43
CA ARG A 766 -44.62 17.35 -2.14
C ARG A 766 -45.79 16.83 -1.31
N GLN A 767 -45.60 15.78 -0.52
CA GLN A 767 -46.63 15.30 0.44
C GLN A 767 -46.93 16.36 1.50
N VAL A 768 -45.90 17.00 2.06
CA VAL A 768 -46.07 18.09 3.04
C VAL A 768 -46.79 19.31 2.42
N ARG A 769 -46.61 19.57 1.11
CA ARG A 769 -47.36 20.64 0.41
C ARG A 769 -48.82 20.27 0.14
N GLN A 770 -49.11 19.02 -0.25
CA GLN A 770 -50.49 18.56 -0.47
C GLN A 770 -51.29 18.48 0.84
N GLU A 771 -50.64 18.16 1.97
CA GLU A 771 -51.26 18.23 3.30
C GLU A 771 -51.51 19.67 3.77
N ALA A 772 -50.67 20.63 3.37
CA ALA A 772 -50.86 22.05 3.65
C ALA A 772 -51.96 22.71 2.78
N GLU A 773 -52.19 22.23 1.56
CA GLU A 773 -53.20 22.75 0.64
C GLU A 773 -54.62 22.23 0.91
N THR A 774 -54.76 21.15 1.70
CA THR A 774 -56.07 20.58 2.06
C THR A 774 -56.68 21.13 3.35
N SER A 775 -55.95 21.95 4.13
CA SER A 775 -56.51 22.67 5.29
C SER A 775 -57.07 24.04 4.87
N SER A 776 -58.28 24.02 4.30
CA SER A 776 -59.07 25.21 3.97
C SER A 776 -59.65 25.85 5.25
N ASP A 777 -58.96 26.84 5.81
CA ASP A 777 -59.57 27.85 6.69
C ASP A 777 -58.86 29.21 6.50
N VAL A 778 -59.60 30.17 5.94
CA VAL A 778 -59.06 31.41 5.35
C VAL A 778 -58.62 32.45 6.40
N ASP A 779 -58.85 32.22 7.69
CA ASP A 779 -58.30 33.05 8.80
C ASP A 779 -56.99 32.51 9.41
N ALA A 780 -56.49 31.35 8.97
CA ALA A 780 -55.24 30.77 9.46
C ALA A 780 -53.97 31.36 8.81
N SER A 781 -54.07 31.93 7.61
CA SER A 781 -52.92 32.39 6.80
C SER A 781 -52.10 33.50 7.47
N ALA A 782 -52.75 34.44 8.16
CA ALA A 782 -52.07 35.52 8.89
C ALA A 782 -51.35 35.01 10.16
N ARG A 783 -51.92 34.01 10.85
CA ARG A 783 -51.26 33.35 12.00
C ARG A 783 -50.10 32.46 11.54
N ILE A 784 -50.27 31.74 10.41
CA ILE A 784 -49.24 30.88 9.80
C ILE A 784 -48.04 31.70 9.31
N ALA A 785 -48.23 32.92 8.80
CA ALA A 785 -47.12 33.80 8.42
C ALA A 785 -46.28 34.24 9.64
N THR A 786 -46.94 34.56 10.76
CA THR A 786 -46.24 34.93 12.01
C THR A 786 -45.57 33.75 12.70
N THR A 787 -46.14 32.54 12.64
CA THR A 787 -45.51 31.33 13.18
C THR A 787 -44.35 30.86 12.31
N LYS A 788 -44.48 30.92 10.97
CA LYS A 788 -43.38 30.61 10.04
C LYS A 788 -42.18 31.54 10.19
N GLY A 789 -42.42 32.83 10.48
CA GLY A 789 -41.34 33.78 10.76
C GLY A 789 -40.58 33.44 12.04
N LYS A 790 -41.29 33.03 13.10
CA LYS A 790 -40.67 32.60 14.36
C LYS A 790 -39.97 31.24 14.23
N GLU A 791 -40.57 30.30 13.51
CA GLU A 791 -39.97 29.00 13.20
C GLU A 791 -38.68 29.18 12.39
N LYS A 792 -38.68 30.06 11.39
CA LYS A 792 -37.48 30.39 10.62
C LYS A 792 -36.38 30.99 11.49
N ALA A 793 -36.70 31.95 12.35
CA ALA A 793 -35.72 32.54 13.26
C ALA A 793 -35.12 31.51 14.25
N ILE A 794 -35.94 30.58 14.75
CA ILE A 794 -35.46 29.48 15.62
C ILE A 794 -34.61 28.48 14.83
N ALA A 795 -34.98 28.18 13.58
CA ALA A 795 -34.19 27.32 12.70
C ALA A 795 -32.83 27.95 12.37
N ASP A 796 -32.77 29.24 12.03
CA ASP A 796 -31.53 29.96 11.75
C ASP A 796 -30.59 29.93 12.98
N GLN A 797 -31.12 30.14 14.20
CA GLN A 797 -30.36 29.97 15.44
C GLN A 797 -29.87 28.52 15.65
N ALA A 798 -30.67 27.53 15.27
CA ALA A 798 -30.28 26.13 15.39
C ALA A 798 -29.13 25.80 14.43
N TYR A 799 -29.16 26.31 13.20
CA TYR A 799 -28.09 26.13 12.22
C TYR A 799 -26.79 26.85 12.62
N GLU A 800 -26.89 28.07 13.16
CA GLU A 800 -25.72 28.78 13.69
C GLU A 800 -25.03 27.98 14.81
N LEU A 801 -25.81 27.37 15.71
CA LEU A 801 -25.27 26.46 16.74
C LEU A 801 -24.63 25.19 16.14
N LEU A 802 -25.12 24.67 15.01
CA LEU A 802 -24.48 23.55 14.32
C LEU A 802 -23.14 23.95 13.69
N ASP A 803 -23.05 25.15 13.13
CA ASP A 803 -21.80 25.66 12.56
C ASP A 803 -20.76 25.93 13.66
N GLU A 804 -21.19 26.47 14.81
CA GLU A 804 -20.35 26.58 16.01
C GLU A 804 -19.88 25.21 16.51
N ALA A 805 -20.78 24.22 16.63
CA ALA A 805 -20.42 22.88 17.05
C ALA A 805 -19.40 22.22 16.10
N ASN A 806 -19.59 22.38 14.79
CA ASN A 806 -18.65 21.88 13.78
C ASN A 806 -17.30 22.62 13.81
N LYS A 807 -17.29 23.89 14.20
CA LYS A 807 -16.05 24.64 14.41
C LYS A 807 -15.29 24.12 15.63
N LEU A 808 -15.97 23.93 16.76
CA LEU A 808 -15.39 23.35 17.98
C LEU A 808 -14.85 21.94 17.74
N LEU A 809 -15.53 21.12 16.93
CA LEU A 809 -15.02 19.83 16.49
C LEU A 809 -13.70 19.91 15.71
N LYS A 810 -13.52 20.94 14.89
CA LYS A 810 -12.26 21.16 14.16
C LYS A 810 -11.14 21.64 15.08
N GLU A 811 -11.49 22.37 16.14
CA GLU A 811 -10.57 22.86 17.16
C GLU A 811 -10.21 21.76 18.19
N GLY A 812 -10.97 20.65 18.23
CA GLY A 812 -10.74 19.50 19.11
C GLY A 812 -11.54 19.56 20.42
N GLU A 813 -12.34 20.60 20.62
CA GLU A 813 -13.19 20.83 21.79
C GLU A 813 -14.50 20.03 21.67
N ARG A 814 -14.39 18.70 21.81
CA ARG A 814 -15.49 17.77 21.51
C ARG A 814 -16.65 17.84 22.51
N GLU A 815 -16.37 18.10 23.77
CA GLU A 815 -17.38 18.22 24.83
C GLU A 815 -18.24 19.48 24.61
N ASP A 816 -17.59 20.62 24.35
CA ASP A 816 -18.28 21.87 24.03
C ASP A 816 -19.09 21.76 22.73
N ALA A 817 -18.57 21.04 21.73
CA ALA A 817 -19.32 20.74 20.51
C ALA A 817 -20.60 19.93 20.79
N ILE A 818 -20.57 18.95 21.69
CA ILE A 818 -21.76 18.19 22.10
C ILE A 818 -22.79 19.12 22.76
N GLU A 819 -22.37 20.04 23.64
CA GLU A 819 -23.28 21.00 24.27
C GLU A 819 -23.99 21.89 23.23
N LYS A 820 -23.24 22.35 22.21
CA LYS A 820 -23.80 23.12 21.09
C LYS A 820 -24.75 22.31 20.24
N PHE A 821 -24.42 21.05 19.93
CA PHE A 821 -25.34 20.14 19.24
C PHE A 821 -26.61 19.86 20.06
N GLN A 822 -26.50 19.64 21.37
CA GLN A 822 -27.67 19.44 22.25
C GLN A 822 -28.56 20.70 22.30
N THR A 823 -27.95 21.89 22.27
CA THR A 823 -28.69 23.16 22.24
C THR A 823 -29.40 23.34 20.89
N ALA A 824 -28.74 23.03 19.78
CA ALA A 824 -29.38 23.01 18.45
C ALA A 824 -30.53 22.00 18.40
N MET A 825 -30.35 20.81 18.99
CA MET A 825 -31.38 19.78 19.09
C MET A 825 -32.63 20.27 19.85
N LYS A 826 -32.46 20.96 20.98
CA LYS A 826 -33.57 21.59 21.72
C LYS A 826 -34.30 22.63 20.88
N LYS A 827 -33.58 23.39 20.05
CA LYS A 827 -34.17 24.38 19.11
C LYS A 827 -34.96 23.71 17.99
N PHE A 828 -34.48 22.60 17.44
CA PHE A 828 -35.23 21.80 16.46
C PHE A 828 -36.47 21.12 17.09
N ASP A 829 -36.40 20.70 18.36
CA ASP A 829 -37.56 20.18 19.10
C ASP A 829 -38.65 21.24 19.32
N LEU A 830 -38.26 22.49 19.62
CA LEU A 830 -39.17 23.62 19.77
C LEU A 830 -40.02 23.88 18.50
N ILE A 831 -39.45 23.67 17.31
CA ILE A 831 -40.15 23.81 16.02
C ILE A 831 -40.66 22.48 15.44
N LYS A 832 -40.52 21.38 16.19
CA LYS A 832 -40.96 20.02 15.82
C LYS A 832 -40.33 19.45 14.54
N TRP A 833 -39.10 19.86 14.21
CA TRP A 833 -38.35 19.38 13.06
C TRP A 833 -37.61 18.09 13.39
N LYS A 834 -38.32 16.95 13.28
CA LYS A 834 -37.81 15.64 13.71
C LYS A 834 -36.59 15.16 12.91
N ARG A 835 -36.55 15.42 11.59
CA ARG A 835 -35.48 14.93 10.72
C ARG A 835 -34.14 15.57 11.08
N GLU A 836 -34.14 16.88 11.27
CA GLU A 836 -32.98 17.68 11.63
C GLU A 836 -32.52 17.33 13.04
N ARG A 837 -33.46 17.19 13.98
CA ARG A 837 -33.18 16.69 15.34
C ARG A 837 -32.49 15.33 15.32
N ASP A 838 -33.00 14.36 14.56
CA ASP A 838 -32.42 13.02 14.47
C ASP A 838 -31.03 13.06 13.80
N ALA A 839 -30.83 13.94 12.82
CA ALA A 839 -29.52 14.15 12.21
C ALA A 839 -28.50 14.71 13.21
N VAL A 840 -28.91 15.67 14.05
CA VAL A 840 -28.07 16.23 15.12
C VAL A 840 -27.77 15.16 16.18
N LEU A 841 -28.75 14.34 16.56
CA LEU A 841 -28.54 13.23 17.49
C LEU A 841 -27.53 12.21 16.95
N GLN A 842 -27.56 11.92 15.65
CA GLN A 842 -26.54 11.07 15.01
C GLN A 842 -25.15 11.71 15.05
N GLN A 843 -25.03 13.03 14.93
CA GLN A 843 -23.75 13.71 15.08
C GLN A 843 -23.25 13.64 16.53
N ILE A 844 -24.13 13.88 17.52
CA ILE A 844 -23.79 13.72 18.94
C ILE A 844 -23.22 12.33 19.22
N ARG A 845 -23.92 11.27 18.79
CA ARG A 845 -23.44 9.89 18.97
C ARG A 845 -22.08 9.61 18.33
N LYS A 846 -21.80 10.23 17.18
CA LYS A 846 -20.48 10.11 16.53
C LYS A 846 -19.40 10.79 17.35
N VAL A 847 -19.67 11.98 17.87
CA VAL A 847 -18.71 12.72 18.70
C VAL A 847 -18.48 12.01 20.04
N GLU A 848 -19.53 11.50 20.67
CA GLU A 848 -19.44 10.67 21.88
C GLU A 848 -18.57 9.43 21.66
N ALA A 849 -18.76 8.73 20.52
CA ALA A 849 -17.90 7.59 20.15
C ALA A 849 -16.43 8.02 19.93
N MET A 850 -16.18 9.21 19.38
CA MET A 850 -14.83 9.76 19.23
C MET A 850 -14.21 10.12 20.59
N ILE A 851 -14.99 10.63 21.56
CA ILE A 851 -14.50 10.88 22.93
C ILE A 851 -14.17 9.56 23.63
N GLU A 852 -15.02 8.54 23.49
CA GLU A 852 -14.77 7.22 24.05
C GLU A 852 -13.50 6.58 23.45
N GLU A 853 -13.29 6.74 22.14
CA GLU A 853 -12.06 6.30 21.47
C GLU A 853 -10.81 7.04 21.99
N ASP A 854 -10.86 8.37 22.11
CA ASP A 854 -9.75 9.17 22.66
C ASP A 854 -9.44 8.80 24.11
N ASN A 855 -10.48 8.60 24.94
CA ASN A 855 -10.33 8.16 26.32
C ASN A 855 -9.70 6.76 26.39
N ALA A 856 -10.14 5.82 25.55
CA ALA A 856 -9.55 4.49 25.46
C ALA A 856 -8.08 4.55 24.99
N VAL A 857 -7.73 5.48 24.10
CA VAL A 857 -6.34 5.70 23.68
C VAL A 857 -5.52 6.31 24.83
N ALA A 858 -6.07 7.28 25.57
CA ALA A 858 -5.41 7.89 26.72
C ALA A 858 -5.19 6.88 27.85
N GLU A 859 -6.18 6.04 28.16
CA GLU A 859 -6.08 4.94 29.13
C GLU A 859 -5.00 3.94 28.70
N LYS A 860 -4.98 3.53 27.42
CA LYS A 860 -3.91 2.67 26.88
C LYS A 860 -2.53 3.31 26.96
N GLN A 861 -2.42 4.62 26.73
CA GLN A 861 -1.15 5.33 26.87
C GLN A 861 -0.70 5.42 28.33
N ALA A 862 -1.63 5.66 29.26
CA ALA A 862 -1.34 5.65 30.69
C ALA A 862 -0.93 4.24 31.15
N GLU A 863 -1.59 3.19 30.68
CA GLU A 863 -1.24 1.79 30.94
C GLU A 863 0.16 1.45 30.39
N LYS A 864 0.48 1.88 29.16
CA LYS A 864 1.82 1.75 28.59
C LYS A 864 2.89 2.47 29.41
N GLN A 865 2.60 3.68 29.90
CA GLN A 865 3.55 4.43 30.72
C GLN A 865 3.78 3.73 32.06
N LYS A 866 2.73 3.27 32.74
CA LYS A 866 2.85 2.46 33.97
C LYS A 866 3.69 1.20 33.73
N THR A 867 3.44 0.52 32.62
CA THR A 867 4.20 -0.67 32.22
C THR A 867 5.68 -0.35 32.05
N GLN A 868 6.00 0.75 31.36
CA GLN A 868 7.38 1.20 31.17
C GLN A 868 8.05 1.52 32.51
N ASP A 869 7.36 2.22 33.40
CA ASP A 869 7.88 2.58 34.73
C ASP A 869 8.19 1.32 35.56
N ALA A 870 7.37 0.27 35.46
CA ALA A 870 7.60 -1.03 36.12
C ALA A 870 8.84 -1.76 35.57
N TYR A 871 9.04 -1.75 34.24
CA TYR A 871 10.25 -2.32 33.63
C TYR A 871 11.51 -1.53 33.98
N ASP A 872 11.42 -0.21 34.05
CA ASP A 872 12.53 0.62 34.50
C ASP A 872 12.89 0.33 35.96
N ALA A 873 11.90 0.07 36.82
CA ALA A 873 12.12 -0.36 38.20
C ALA A 873 12.83 -1.74 38.28
N ILE A 874 12.44 -2.72 37.45
CA ILE A 874 13.17 -4.00 37.29
C ILE A 874 14.62 -3.76 36.87
N ASN A 875 14.86 -2.94 35.85
CA ASN A 875 16.20 -2.65 35.36
C ASN A 875 17.08 -1.99 36.44
N ARG A 876 16.49 -1.11 37.27
CA ARG A 876 17.16 -0.55 38.45
C ARG A 876 17.49 -1.65 39.47
N ALA A 877 16.57 -2.56 39.74
CA ALA A 877 16.79 -3.68 40.65
C ALA A 877 17.95 -4.58 40.21
N GLU A 878 18.00 -4.96 38.94
CA GLU A 878 19.10 -5.77 38.39
C GLU A 878 20.45 -5.06 38.46
N LYS A 879 20.46 -3.74 38.25
CA LYS A 879 21.66 -2.92 38.43
C LYS A 879 22.11 -2.92 39.90
N CYS A 880 21.19 -2.85 40.86
CA CYS A 880 21.49 -2.95 42.29
C CYS A 880 22.07 -4.34 42.65
N ILE A 881 21.54 -5.43 42.08
CA ILE A 881 22.10 -6.78 42.25
C ILE A 881 23.55 -6.85 41.76
N ARG A 882 23.83 -6.34 40.54
CA ARG A 882 25.19 -6.31 39.97
C ARG A 882 26.17 -5.54 40.86
N ASN A 883 25.70 -4.49 41.51
CA ASN A 883 26.48 -3.67 42.44
C ASN A 883 26.57 -4.26 43.86
N LYS A 884 26.08 -5.50 44.08
CA LYS A 884 26.03 -6.19 45.38
C LYS A 884 25.19 -5.45 46.43
N LYS A 885 24.24 -4.63 46.00
CA LYS A 885 23.30 -3.89 46.84
C LYS A 885 21.93 -4.58 46.84
N GLN A 886 21.86 -5.72 47.51
CA GLN A 886 20.69 -6.60 47.45
C GLN A 886 19.44 -5.99 48.12
N GLU A 887 19.61 -5.20 49.18
CA GLU A 887 18.51 -4.48 49.85
C GLU A 887 17.87 -3.42 48.93
N GLU A 888 18.68 -2.58 48.27
CA GLU A 888 18.19 -1.60 47.29
C GLU A 888 17.50 -2.27 46.08
N ALA A 889 17.94 -3.48 45.71
CA ALA A 889 17.31 -4.25 44.64
C ALA A 889 15.91 -4.75 45.01
N ILE A 890 15.71 -5.21 46.26
CA ILE A 890 14.39 -5.65 46.74
C ILE A 890 13.38 -4.50 46.68
N VAL A 891 13.77 -3.30 47.12
CA VAL A 891 12.89 -2.10 47.06
C VAL A 891 12.47 -1.79 45.62
N CYS A 892 13.41 -1.83 44.67
CA CYS A 892 13.10 -1.58 43.25
C CYS A 892 12.17 -2.66 42.65
N TYR A 893 12.32 -3.92 43.07
CA TYR A 893 11.38 -4.97 42.65
C TYR A 893 10.01 -4.83 43.32
N GLU A 894 9.93 -4.38 44.58
CA GLU A 894 8.66 -4.11 45.26
C GLU A 894 7.90 -2.95 44.57
N GLU A 895 8.60 -1.90 44.13
CA GLU A 895 8.04 -0.83 43.27
C GLU A 895 7.44 -1.42 41.97
N ALA A 896 8.18 -2.28 41.27
CA ALA A 896 7.69 -2.91 40.04
C ALA A 896 6.47 -3.81 40.31
N LEU A 897 6.49 -4.56 41.42
CA LEU A 897 5.42 -5.46 41.83
C LEU A 897 4.12 -4.72 42.08
N GLU A 898 4.16 -3.58 42.77
CA GLU A 898 2.99 -2.73 43.02
C GLU A 898 2.36 -2.27 41.70
N VAL A 899 3.18 -1.80 40.76
CA VAL A 899 2.70 -1.36 39.44
C VAL A 899 2.08 -2.52 38.63
N PHE A 900 2.70 -3.71 38.60
CA PHE A 900 2.09 -4.85 37.90
C PHE A 900 0.79 -5.32 38.55
N GLN A 901 0.67 -5.23 39.88
CA GLN A 901 -0.58 -5.55 40.58
C GLN A 901 -1.68 -4.53 40.29
N GLU A 902 -1.36 -3.24 40.23
CA GLU A 902 -2.32 -2.19 39.85
C GLU A 902 -2.88 -2.38 38.43
N VAL A 903 -2.04 -2.81 37.49
CA VAL A 903 -2.44 -3.03 36.09
C VAL A 903 -3.11 -4.41 35.89
N GLY A 904 -3.05 -5.30 36.89
CA GLY A 904 -3.65 -6.63 36.83
C GLY A 904 -2.82 -7.67 36.08
N TRP A 905 -1.51 -7.44 35.94
CA TRP A 905 -0.57 -8.31 35.25
C TRP A 905 -0.02 -9.38 36.20
N THR A 906 -0.81 -10.44 36.40
CA THR A 906 -0.56 -11.42 37.46
C THR A 906 0.68 -12.28 37.25
N ASN A 907 1.08 -12.52 36.00
CA ASN A 907 2.23 -13.39 35.69
C ASN A 907 3.55 -12.66 35.95
N GLU A 908 3.64 -11.42 35.50
CA GLU A 908 4.76 -10.51 35.68
C GLU A 908 4.93 -10.17 37.16
N ALA A 909 3.82 -9.89 37.86
CA ALA A 909 3.83 -9.72 39.31
C ALA A 909 4.39 -10.97 40.02
N LYS A 910 3.96 -12.17 39.62
CA LYS A 910 4.48 -13.42 40.19
C LYS A 910 5.97 -13.61 39.91
N MET A 911 6.42 -13.32 38.69
CA MET A 911 7.84 -13.41 38.32
C MET A 911 8.69 -12.46 39.16
N VAL A 912 8.26 -11.20 39.34
CA VAL A 912 8.95 -10.23 40.19
C VAL A 912 8.97 -10.69 41.65
N GLN A 913 7.86 -11.26 42.15
CA GLN A 913 7.78 -11.83 43.49
C GLN A 913 8.76 -13.00 43.69
N ASP A 914 8.89 -13.88 42.71
CA ASP A 914 9.85 -14.99 42.72
C ASP A 914 11.31 -14.47 42.70
N GLN A 915 11.59 -13.39 41.95
CA GLN A 915 12.90 -12.74 41.97
C GLN A 915 13.21 -12.10 43.34
N ILE A 916 12.24 -11.43 43.97
CA ILE A 916 12.39 -10.90 45.33
C ILE A 916 12.75 -12.03 46.30
N GLN A 917 12.03 -13.16 46.23
CA GLN A 917 12.29 -14.30 47.11
C GLN A 917 13.69 -14.88 46.87
N LYS A 918 14.11 -15.02 45.62
CA LYS A 918 15.44 -15.48 45.26
C LYS A 918 16.55 -14.58 45.82
N VAL A 919 16.40 -13.26 45.70
CA VAL A 919 17.37 -12.30 46.27
C VAL A 919 17.43 -12.41 47.80
N LYS A 920 16.28 -12.58 48.47
CA LYS A 920 16.22 -12.80 49.93
C LYS A 920 16.92 -14.10 50.34
N ASP A 921 16.72 -15.18 49.59
CA ASP A 921 17.37 -16.47 49.85
C ASP A 921 18.88 -16.38 49.66
N ASP A 922 19.35 -15.67 48.64
CA ASP A 922 20.78 -15.46 48.39
C ASP A 922 21.42 -14.56 49.47
N MET A 923 20.71 -13.53 49.95
CA MET A 923 21.14 -12.74 51.11
C MET A 923 21.28 -13.63 52.36
N ASN A 924 20.30 -14.48 52.63
CA ASN A 924 20.33 -15.40 53.77
C ASN A 924 21.47 -16.42 53.64
N LYS A 925 21.68 -17.02 52.46
CA LYS A 925 22.82 -17.92 52.20
C LYS A 925 24.14 -17.22 52.43
N LYS A 926 24.27 -15.96 52.03
CA LYS A 926 25.49 -15.17 52.26
C LYS A 926 25.69 -14.87 53.74
N LEU A 927 24.64 -14.52 54.47
CA LEU A 927 24.70 -14.33 55.93
C LEU A 927 25.13 -15.62 56.64
N VAL A 928 24.61 -16.77 56.22
CA VAL A 928 25.00 -18.10 56.73
C VAL A 928 26.45 -18.42 56.34
N ALA A 929 26.89 -18.11 55.13
CA ALA A 929 28.26 -18.33 54.71
C ALA A 929 29.25 -17.44 55.46
N ASP A 930 28.92 -16.17 55.68
CA ASP A 930 29.74 -15.22 56.43
C ASP A 930 29.81 -15.61 57.91
N THR A 931 28.71 -16.06 58.52
CA THR A 931 28.71 -16.59 59.89
C THR A 931 29.57 -17.85 60.00
N VAL A 932 29.40 -18.83 59.11
CA VAL A 932 30.25 -20.05 59.08
C VAL A 932 31.73 -19.72 58.84
N GLN A 933 32.06 -18.73 58.00
CA GLN A 933 33.45 -18.29 57.82
C GLN A 933 34.01 -17.61 59.08
N THR A 934 33.23 -16.77 59.76
CA THR A 934 33.66 -16.15 61.02
C THR A 934 33.86 -17.20 62.13
N GLU A 935 32.95 -18.17 62.24
CA GLU A 935 33.08 -19.29 63.17
C GLU A 935 34.34 -20.11 62.84
N LYS A 936 34.56 -20.48 61.58
CA LYS A 936 35.77 -21.20 61.15
C LYS A 936 37.05 -20.43 61.48
N ALA A 937 37.09 -19.11 61.23
CA ALA A 937 38.24 -18.28 61.55
C ALA A 937 38.49 -18.19 63.07
N MET A 938 37.43 -18.12 63.87
CA MET A 938 37.53 -18.16 65.34
C MET A 938 38.02 -19.52 65.83
N VAL A 939 37.54 -20.62 65.25
CA VAL A 939 37.99 -21.99 65.54
C VAL A 939 39.48 -22.17 65.22
N GLU A 940 39.91 -21.78 64.03
CA GLU A 940 41.33 -21.82 63.63
C GLU A 940 42.20 -20.99 64.57
N ARG A 941 41.74 -19.80 64.96
CA ARG A 941 42.41 -18.95 65.94
C ARG A 941 42.50 -19.62 67.33
N ALA A 942 41.45 -20.28 67.77
CA ALA A 942 41.41 -20.98 69.05
C ALA A 942 42.37 -22.17 69.07
N TYR A 943 42.41 -22.99 68.01
CA TYR A 943 43.38 -24.07 67.89
C TYR A 943 44.82 -23.57 67.83
N ALA A 944 45.09 -22.49 67.07
CA ALA A 944 46.41 -21.87 67.04
C ALA A 944 46.88 -21.38 68.43
N LEU A 945 45.96 -20.90 69.27
CA LEU A 945 46.25 -20.53 70.66
C LEU A 945 46.54 -21.75 71.55
N ILE A 946 45.85 -22.88 71.36
CA ILE A 946 46.17 -24.14 72.04
C ILE A 946 47.59 -24.60 71.68
N ASP A 947 47.96 -24.55 70.40
CA ASP A 947 49.29 -24.97 69.98
C ASP A 947 50.39 -24.06 70.55
N LYS A 948 50.15 -22.74 70.59
CA LYS A 948 51.02 -21.77 71.27
C LYS A 948 51.13 -22.04 72.78
N ALA A 949 50.03 -22.43 73.42
CA ALA A 949 50.03 -22.80 74.83
C ALA A 949 50.91 -24.05 75.07
N ARG A 950 50.72 -25.11 74.27
CA ARG A 950 51.53 -26.34 74.32
C ARG A 950 53.01 -26.07 74.03
N GLN A 951 53.32 -25.21 73.07
CA GLN A 951 54.69 -24.81 72.77
C GLN A 951 55.33 -24.04 73.94
N SER A 952 54.59 -23.12 74.55
CA SER A 952 55.03 -22.36 75.72
C SER A 952 55.26 -23.26 76.94
N GLN A 953 54.41 -24.27 77.13
CA GLN A 953 54.58 -25.29 78.17
C GLN A 953 55.87 -26.09 77.96
N ARG A 954 56.12 -26.59 76.74
CA ARG A 954 57.37 -27.30 76.38
C ARG A 954 58.62 -26.45 76.63
N ASN A 955 58.54 -25.16 76.33
CA ASN A 955 59.60 -24.19 76.60
C ASN A 955 59.70 -23.77 78.09
N ARG A 956 58.99 -24.45 79.00
CA ARG A 956 58.92 -24.19 80.44
C ARG A 956 58.39 -22.80 80.82
N LYS A 957 57.75 -22.06 79.89
CA LYS A 957 57.14 -20.74 80.09
C LYS A 957 55.67 -20.86 80.53
N ILE A 958 55.45 -21.39 81.73
CA ILE A 958 54.12 -21.80 82.22
C ILE A 958 53.10 -20.66 82.32
N PHE A 959 53.50 -19.45 82.75
CA PHE A 959 52.57 -18.30 82.82
C PHE A 959 51.98 -17.93 81.46
N LYS A 960 52.81 -17.93 80.39
CA LYS A 960 52.35 -17.66 79.02
C LYS A 960 51.51 -18.82 78.46
N ALA A 961 51.82 -20.05 78.86
CA ALA A 961 51.03 -21.22 78.46
C ALA A 961 49.59 -21.13 79.01
N VAL A 962 49.44 -20.76 80.29
CA VAL A 962 48.14 -20.53 80.93
C VAL A 962 47.35 -19.42 80.23
N GLU A 963 48.00 -18.29 79.93
CA GLU A 963 47.37 -17.16 79.23
C GLU A 963 46.81 -17.54 77.85
N HIS A 964 47.61 -18.23 77.03
CA HIS A 964 47.16 -18.70 75.72
C HIS A 964 46.04 -19.76 75.81
N ALA A 965 46.07 -20.63 76.83
CA ALA A 965 45.05 -21.65 77.02
C ALA A 965 43.70 -21.07 77.48
N HIS A 966 43.70 -20.08 78.38
CA HIS A 966 42.49 -19.34 78.77
C HIS A 966 41.92 -18.54 77.59
N ALA A 967 42.78 -17.89 76.80
CA ALA A 967 42.33 -17.17 75.59
C ALA A 967 41.67 -18.11 74.56
N ALA A 968 42.21 -19.33 74.38
CA ALA A 968 41.57 -20.34 73.53
C ALA A 968 40.21 -20.79 74.10
N LEU A 969 40.13 -21.00 75.42
CA LEU A 969 38.89 -21.43 76.08
C LEU A 969 37.76 -20.41 75.93
N GLU A 970 38.06 -19.11 76.08
CA GLU A 970 37.07 -18.05 75.91
C GLU A 970 36.56 -17.98 74.45
N ILE A 971 37.43 -18.17 73.45
CA ILE A 971 36.98 -18.22 72.05
C ILE A 971 36.05 -19.42 71.81
N PHE A 972 36.38 -20.60 72.32
CA PHE A 972 35.48 -21.76 72.20
C PHE A 972 34.14 -21.57 72.92
N LYS A 973 34.11 -20.87 74.07
CA LYS A 973 32.84 -20.52 74.73
C LYS A 973 32.00 -19.55 73.90
N SER A 974 32.62 -18.57 73.24
CA SER A 974 31.90 -17.63 72.38
C SER A 974 31.32 -18.26 71.12
N LEU A 975 31.82 -19.44 70.71
CA LEU A 975 31.32 -20.21 69.58
C LEU A 975 30.06 -21.06 69.91
N GLY A 976 29.59 -21.05 71.16
CA GLY A 976 28.34 -21.70 71.56
C GLY A 976 28.46 -23.16 72.01
N GLU A 977 27.31 -23.80 72.23
CA GLU A 977 27.19 -25.13 72.85
C GLU A 977 27.64 -26.29 71.95
N ASP A 978 27.63 -26.09 70.63
CA ASP A 978 28.06 -27.10 69.66
C ASP A 978 29.54 -27.47 69.82
N TRP A 979 30.33 -26.60 70.44
CA TRP A 979 31.75 -26.81 70.77
C TRP A 979 31.98 -27.34 72.19
N SER A 980 30.94 -27.87 72.85
CA SER A 980 31.00 -28.33 74.25
C SER A 980 32.07 -29.39 74.53
N ARG A 981 32.42 -30.23 73.54
CA ARG A 981 33.48 -31.23 73.66
C ARG A 981 34.85 -30.57 73.73
N GLU A 982 35.15 -29.66 72.83
CA GLU A 982 36.38 -28.90 72.74
C GLU A 982 36.53 -27.99 73.97
N ILE A 983 35.44 -27.32 74.39
CA ILE A 983 35.39 -26.56 75.65
C ILE A 983 35.81 -27.43 76.83
N LYS A 984 35.27 -28.66 76.97
CA LYS A 984 35.65 -29.58 78.05
C LYS A 984 37.12 -30.00 77.98
N GLN A 985 37.64 -30.28 76.79
CA GLN A 985 39.04 -30.68 76.60
C GLN A 985 40.02 -29.54 76.92
N VAL A 986 39.75 -28.35 76.40
CA VAL A 986 40.58 -27.15 76.64
C VAL A 986 40.49 -26.75 78.11
N LYS A 987 39.31 -26.82 78.73
CA LYS A 987 39.15 -26.55 80.16
C LYS A 987 39.99 -27.49 81.02
N LYS A 988 39.98 -28.80 80.73
CA LYS A 988 40.85 -29.76 81.41
C LYS A 988 42.34 -29.41 81.25
N PHE A 989 42.74 -29.02 80.03
CA PHE A 989 44.11 -28.60 79.75
C PHE A 989 44.51 -27.32 80.51
N VAL A 990 43.59 -26.35 80.61
CA VAL A 990 43.74 -25.14 81.44
C VAL A 990 43.90 -25.51 82.92
N ASP A 991 43.03 -26.37 83.46
CA ASP A 991 43.08 -26.80 84.87
C ASP A 991 44.39 -27.52 85.22
N ASP A 992 44.97 -28.26 84.28
CA ASP A 992 46.28 -28.91 84.44
C ASP A 992 47.42 -27.88 84.43
N LEU A 993 47.39 -26.91 83.52
CA LEU A 993 48.38 -25.82 83.46
C LEU A 993 48.32 -24.90 84.68
N ASP A 994 47.13 -24.60 85.20
CA ASP A 994 46.96 -23.77 86.40
C ASP A 994 47.51 -24.47 87.66
N ARG A 995 47.34 -25.79 87.77
CA ARG A 995 47.99 -26.59 88.81
C ARG A 995 49.52 -26.55 88.69
N GLU A 996 50.05 -26.63 87.47
CA GLU A 996 51.49 -26.51 87.22
C GLU A 996 52.02 -25.10 87.54
N LYS A 997 51.27 -24.05 87.18
CA LYS A 997 51.58 -22.66 87.51
C LYS A 997 51.65 -22.45 89.02
N LYS A 998 50.65 -22.93 89.77
CA LYS A 998 50.63 -22.84 91.23
C LYS A 998 51.84 -23.52 91.88
N ARG A 999 52.21 -24.72 91.41
CA ARG A 999 53.45 -25.41 91.86
C ARG A 999 54.69 -24.59 91.58
N LYS A 1000 54.79 -23.94 90.41
CA LYS A 1000 55.91 -23.04 90.09
C LYS A 1000 55.93 -21.78 90.94
N GLU A 1001 54.78 -21.17 91.19
CA GLU A 1001 54.66 -20.00 92.08
C GLU A 1001 55.09 -20.35 93.51
N GLU A 1002 54.69 -21.52 94.01
CA GLU A 1002 55.12 -22.05 95.31
C GLU A 1002 56.63 -22.31 95.34
N LEU A 1003 57.21 -22.90 94.29
CA LEU A 1003 58.67 -23.07 94.16
C LEU A 1003 59.40 -21.73 94.11
N ILE A 1004 58.90 -20.75 93.34
CA ILE A 1004 59.48 -19.40 93.28
C ILE A 1004 59.37 -18.71 94.64
N LYS A 1005 58.25 -18.89 95.35
CA LYS A 1005 58.04 -18.36 96.71
C LYS A 1005 59.03 -18.99 97.69
N LYS A 1006 59.19 -20.30 97.69
CA LYS A 1006 60.18 -21.03 98.50
C LYS A 1006 61.62 -20.61 98.17
N LEU A 1007 61.97 -20.45 96.89
CA LEU A 1007 63.27 -19.93 96.43
C LEU A 1007 63.51 -18.50 96.94
N LYS A 1008 62.48 -17.63 96.91
CA LYS A 1008 62.58 -16.25 97.42
C LYS A 1008 62.70 -16.18 98.95
N LEU A 1009 62.12 -17.15 99.66
CA LEU A 1009 62.18 -17.27 101.12
C LEU A 1009 63.44 -18.01 101.61
N GLY A 1010 64.25 -18.58 100.70
CA GLY A 1010 65.46 -19.33 101.05
C GLY A 1010 65.19 -20.72 101.65
N GLU A 1011 63.99 -21.26 101.44
CA GLU A 1011 63.55 -22.56 101.98
C GLU A 1011 63.81 -23.75 101.02
N LEU A 1012 64.50 -23.47 99.90
CA LEU A 1012 64.85 -24.37 98.80
C LEU A 1012 66.36 -24.29 98.58
#